data_AF-A0A8C4Q4J2-F1
#
_entry.id   AF-A0A8C4Q4J2-F1
#
_cell.length_a   1.000
_cell.length_b   1.000
_cell.length_c   1.000
_cell.angle_alpha   90.00
_cell.angle_beta   90.00
_cell.angle_gamma   90.00
#
_symmetry.space_group_name_H-M   'P 1'
#
loop_
_entity.id
_entity.type
_entity.pdbx_description
1 polymer ?
#
loop_
_entity_poly.entity_id
_entity_poly.type
_entity_poly.pdbx_seq_one_letter_code
_entity_poly.pdbx_strand_id
1 'polypeptide(L)'
;QHAWFQLYLCSHTQLVCGQRTKPDTNFVQSSLKGYLSECILSSHQLLHPEFFEAVRIQLAPVEHQQNEYIRISVFYLAAEMSARLRCARELQKLRLARKKQQTVQPQPGSLFLKKACGDPRVSLRDAVAGQHPYFHSRQQLLAYGADPHLTSIASTTAEEFRFDCALHFSRVAMRAGNGFVLADGGCLVPADDGTAGKNEFYQALLDTPGVDQRLLSSAWTYNHYRWLIWKLAALEASFPRVFVGRCLTPELILLQLKYRYDIEVDNSHRSALKRIVERDDTPSRTLILLLSRIITKSNEQPPTPAGSLEAEQATECTVIMSGTQVEVSDGWYGLRANIDAPLSELLRRGRLRVGQKLIVHGAELVGSDDACSPLEAPSSLALRLSANSTRLARWDAHLGYFRDPRPFPVPLSSLFGDGGMVRCVDLVVLRSYPLQWMEKLPSGAFVFRNDRAEAREAQRKADGQERSLEALYSKLEEQFDKDNLGYPSHRCLGFRLHIKALQDGSELYEAMLASSDPAYVESCLSEQQLRALQEYRQILADRRRSQLQAELRRALSSIEEVPTARDVTPIWKILVAGYADPGQLPGVGKLNVFNLLSAQAALLHLLLLPSAPMQAVYLGAPKEEFVVLRVWGGLAQHAAQELVRPGALLAASNLQWTGERHSSFPALFAGENASFSLGPKEVHLREAYRKLCKAVPVIWQISTILCQLEEPLNILQSTMNIHTFIFLPPIMKHPNVQVWLTVMKSDEGTSTHYLWYIIFII
;
A
#
# COMPACT_ATOMS: atom_id res chain seq x y z
N GLN A 1 -14.11 -51.25 -23.45
CA GLN A 1 -13.53 -50.22 -24.35
C GLN A 1 -13.10 -50.82 -25.68
N HIS A 2 -12.11 -51.73 -25.78
CA HIS A 2 -11.65 -52.28 -27.08
C HIS A 2 -12.79 -52.80 -28.00
N ALA A 3 -13.74 -53.58 -27.47
CA ALA A 3 -14.92 -54.05 -28.22
C ALA A 3 -15.86 -52.92 -28.69
N TRP A 4 -15.99 -51.83 -27.91
CA TRP A 4 -16.76 -50.66 -28.32
C TRP A 4 -16.05 -49.84 -29.40
N PHE A 5 -14.72 -49.82 -29.39
CA PHE A 5 -13.91 -49.17 -30.43
C PHE A 5 -14.00 -49.93 -31.77
N GLN A 6 -14.03 -51.27 -31.72
CA GLN A 6 -14.31 -52.13 -32.87
C GLN A 6 -15.72 -51.90 -33.45
N LEU A 7 -16.76 -51.81 -32.61
CA LEU A 7 -18.12 -51.46 -33.04
C LEU A 7 -18.21 -50.05 -33.68
N TYR A 8 -17.44 -49.09 -33.17
CA TYR A 8 -17.36 -47.75 -33.75
C TYR A 8 -16.67 -47.75 -35.12
N LEU A 9 -15.57 -48.51 -35.28
CA LEU A 9 -14.89 -48.68 -36.56
C LEU A 9 -15.78 -49.32 -37.63
N CYS A 10 -16.45 -50.44 -37.31
CA CYS A 10 -17.35 -51.11 -38.25
C CYS A 10 -18.53 -50.22 -38.71
N SER A 11 -19.05 -49.36 -37.84
CA SER A 11 -20.12 -48.41 -38.20
C SER A 11 -19.62 -47.20 -38.98
N HIS A 12 -18.37 -46.74 -38.78
CA HIS A 12 -17.77 -45.68 -39.58
C HIS A 12 -17.44 -46.12 -41.02
N THR A 13 -16.95 -47.35 -41.22
CA THR A 13 -16.65 -47.86 -42.58
C THR A 13 -17.89 -47.97 -43.47
N GLN A 14 -19.07 -48.20 -42.89
CA GLN A 14 -20.35 -48.25 -43.63
C GLN A 14 -20.90 -46.86 -44.01
N LEU A 15 -20.37 -45.77 -43.45
CA LEU A 15 -20.78 -44.40 -43.79
C LEU A 15 -20.02 -43.82 -44.99
N VAL A 16 -18.84 -44.34 -45.32
CA VAL A 16 -18.00 -43.87 -46.44
C VAL A 16 -18.32 -44.61 -47.74
N CYS A 17 -18.58 -45.91 -47.66
CA CYS A 17 -18.99 -46.73 -48.81
C CYS A 17 -20.52 -46.88 -48.83
N GLY A 18 -21.21 -46.00 -49.58
CA GLY A 18 -22.67 -45.83 -49.55
C GLY A 18 -23.53 -46.97 -50.13
N GLN A 19 -23.41 -48.20 -49.60
CA GLN A 19 -24.30 -49.33 -49.92
C GLN A 19 -25.08 -49.79 -48.69
N ARG A 20 -26.42 -49.80 -48.80
CA ARG A 20 -27.32 -50.28 -47.73
C ARG A 20 -27.56 -51.78 -47.83
N THR A 21 -26.75 -52.57 -47.14
CA THR A 21 -27.03 -53.98 -46.83
C THR A 21 -26.96 -54.21 -45.32
N LYS A 22 -27.96 -54.90 -44.74
CA LYS A 22 -27.95 -55.23 -43.31
C LYS A 22 -26.73 -56.11 -42.98
N PRO A 23 -26.03 -55.89 -41.84
CA PRO A 23 -25.00 -56.82 -41.39
C PRO A 23 -25.65 -58.15 -40.97
N ASP A 24 -25.01 -59.27 -41.32
CA ASP A 24 -25.43 -60.58 -40.83
C ASP A 24 -25.04 -60.72 -39.34
N THR A 25 -26.04 -60.71 -38.47
CA THR A 25 -25.87 -60.76 -37.02
C THR A 25 -25.20 -62.05 -36.53
N ASN A 26 -25.24 -63.13 -37.32
CA ASN A 26 -24.69 -64.43 -36.91
C ASN A 26 -23.16 -64.41 -36.81
N PHE A 27 -22.46 -63.69 -37.70
CA PHE A 27 -20.99 -63.62 -37.72
C PHE A 27 -20.43 -62.80 -36.54
N VAL A 28 -21.13 -61.74 -36.15
CA VAL A 28 -20.78 -60.93 -34.98
C VAL A 28 -21.04 -61.71 -33.68
N GLN A 29 -22.16 -62.44 -33.61
CA GLN A 29 -22.47 -63.28 -32.46
C GLN A 29 -21.53 -64.48 -32.29
N SER A 30 -21.08 -65.13 -33.37
CA SER A 30 -20.12 -66.25 -33.28
C SER A 30 -18.76 -65.78 -32.76
N SER A 31 -18.26 -64.65 -33.26
CA SER A 31 -16.99 -64.04 -32.82
C SER A 31 -17.03 -63.63 -31.34
N LEU A 32 -18.14 -63.03 -30.89
CA LEU A 32 -18.35 -62.68 -29.48
C LEU A 32 -18.49 -63.93 -28.58
N LYS A 33 -19.17 -64.99 -29.04
CA LYS A 33 -19.25 -66.26 -28.31
C LYS A 33 -17.88 -66.92 -28.15
N GLY A 34 -17.04 -66.93 -29.19
CA GLY A 34 -15.68 -67.46 -29.12
C GLY A 34 -14.84 -66.75 -28.06
N TYR A 35 -14.78 -65.42 -28.14
CA TYR A 35 -13.98 -64.60 -27.21
C TYR A 35 -14.48 -64.71 -25.75
N LEU A 36 -15.79 -64.82 -25.54
CA LEU A 36 -16.36 -65.06 -24.20
C LEU A 36 -16.09 -66.48 -23.70
N SER A 37 -16.10 -67.49 -24.57
CA SER A 37 -15.79 -68.89 -24.24
C SER A 37 -14.36 -69.04 -23.72
N GLU A 38 -13.36 -68.46 -24.40
CA GLU A 38 -11.97 -68.47 -23.94
C GLU A 38 -11.79 -67.75 -22.60
N CYS A 39 -12.45 -66.60 -22.43
CA CYS A 39 -12.45 -65.86 -21.16
C CYS A 39 -13.02 -66.71 -20.01
N ILE A 40 -14.14 -67.40 -20.22
CA ILE A 40 -14.81 -68.22 -19.19
C ILE A 40 -13.98 -69.46 -18.84
N LEU A 41 -13.44 -70.18 -19.84
CA LEU A 41 -12.60 -71.35 -19.62
C LEU A 41 -11.32 -71.03 -18.82
N SER A 42 -10.74 -69.83 -19.00
CA SER A 42 -9.58 -69.39 -18.21
C SER A 42 -9.84 -69.24 -16.70
N SER A 43 -11.11 -69.24 -16.28
CA SER A 43 -11.53 -69.04 -14.89
C SER A 43 -12.11 -70.27 -14.18
N HIS A 44 -12.15 -71.45 -14.82
CA HIS A 44 -12.75 -72.66 -14.26
C HIS A 44 -11.74 -73.71 -13.78
N GLN A 45 -11.06 -73.42 -12.68
CA GLN A 45 -10.52 -74.43 -11.76
C GLN A 45 -10.88 -74.03 -10.32
N LEU A 46 -11.11 -75.03 -9.44
CA LEU A 46 -11.48 -74.88 -8.01
C LEU A 46 -12.93 -74.44 -7.69
N LEU A 47 -13.95 -75.17 -8.19
CA LEU A 47 -15.28 -75.26 -7.54
C LEU A 47 -15.80 -76.71 -7.52
N HIS A 48 -16.67 -77.04 -6.56
CA HIS A 48 -17.07 -78.41 -6.22
C HIS A 48 -18.07 -79.02 -7.25
N PRO A 49 -18.04 -80.34 -7.51
CA PRO A 49 -18.86 -80.94 -8.59
C PRO A 49 -20.37 -80.81 -8.42
N GLU A 50 -20.87 -80.76 -7.18
CA GLU A 50 -22.30 -80.86 -6.85
C GLU A 50 -23.14 -79.65 -7.30
N PHE A 51 -22.51 -78.53 -7.66
CA PHE A 51 -23.22 -77.32 -8.08
C PHE A 51 -23.81 -77.42 -9.51
N PHE A 52 -23.32 -78.34 -10.35
CA PHE A 52 -23.69 -78.37 -11.77
C PHE A 52 -25.03 -79.03 -12.08
N GLU A 53 -25.50 -79.98 -11.26
CA GLU A 53 -26.68 -80.77 -11.60
C GLU A 53 -28.01 -80.01 -11.43
N ALA A 54 -28.01 -78.90 -10.69
CA ALA A 54 -29.17 -78.04 -10.47
C ALA A 54 -29.51 -77.10 -11.64
N VAL A 55 -28.61 -76.93 -12.63
CA VAL A 55 -28.68 -75.86 -13.65
C VAL A 55 -29.03 -76.39 -15.06
N ARG A 56 -29.26 -77.69 -15.21
CA ARG A 56 -29.31 -78.36 -16.53
C ARG A 56 -30.70 -78.43 -17.19
N ILE A 57 -31.69 -77.66 -16.74
CA ILE A 57 -33.07 -77.72 -17.27
C ILE A 57 -33.54 -76.35 -17.79
N GLN A 58 -34.08 -76.38 -19.02
CA GLN A 58 -34.77 -75.32 -19.76
C GLN A 58 -33.92 -74.11 -20.23
N LEU A 59 -33.93 -73.90 -21.55
CA LEU A 59 -33.32 -72.77 -22.26
C LEU A 59 -34.38 -72.05 -23.11
N ALA A 60 -34.27 -70.72 -23.17
CA ALA A 60 -35.08 -69.73 -23.91
C ALA A 60 -36.31 -69.14 -23.18
N PRO A 61 -36.61 -67.83 -23.38
CA PRO A 61 -35.88 -66.82 -24.18
C PRO A 61 -34.79 -66.09 -23.37
N VAL A 62 -33.63 -65.86 -23.99
CA VAL A 62 -32.36 -65.72 -23.24
C VAL A 62 -31.92 -64.27 -22.95
N GLU A 63 -32.40 -63.25 -23.68
CA GLU A 63 -31.84 -61.89 -23.58
C GLU A 63 -32.18 -61.15 -22.27
N HIS A 64 -33.37 -61.37 -21.69
CA HIS A 64 -33.76 -60.74 -20.43
C HIS A 64 -33.08 -61.40 -19.22
N GLN A 65 -33.08 -62.74 -19.19
CA GLN A 65 -32.42 -63.50 -18.11
C GLN A 65 -30.89 -63.37 -18.14
N GLN A 66 -30.24 -63.21 -19.30
CA GLN A 66 -28.80 -62.90 -19.32
C GLN A 66 -28.49 -61.53 -18.72
N ASN A 67 -29.29 -60.50 -18.99
CA ASN A 67 -29.11 -59.19 -18.35
C ASN A 67 -29.33 -59.26 -16.83
N GLU A 68 -30.29 -60.06 -16.38
CA GLU A 68 -30.57 -60.27 -14.96
C GLU A 68 -29.47 -61.09 -14.26
N TYR A 69 -29.00 -62.18 -14.87
CA TYR A 69 -27.88 -62.98 -14.36
C TYR A 69 -26.56 -62.19 -14.33
N ILE A 70 -26.28 -61.37 -15.35
CA ILE A 70 -25.12 -60.46 -15.37
C ILE A 70 -25.25 -59.41 -14.27
N ARG A 71 -26.43 -58.81 -14.07
CA ARG A 71 -26.69 -57.88 -12.95
C ARG A 71 -26.45 -58.54 -11.58
N ILE A 72 -26.98 -59.76 -11.38
CA ILE A 72 -26.81 -60.53 -10.14
C ILE A 72 -25.32 -60.85 -9.92
N SER A 73 -24.62 -61.35 -10.94
CA SER A 73 -23.19 -61.67 -10.86
C SER A 73 -22.33 -60.43 -10.55
N VAL A 74 -22.63 -59.29 -11.18
CA VAL A 74 -21.96 -58.01 -10.90
C VAL A 74 -22.27 -57.50 -9.49
N PHE A 75 -23.51 -57.68 -9.00
CA PHE A 75 -23.90 -57.31 -7.65
C PHE A 75 -23.20 -58.17 -6.59
N TYR A 76 -23.10 -59.48 -6.78
CA TYR A 76 -22.34 -60.38 -5.90
C TYR A 76 -20.84 -60.05 -5.91
N LEU A 77 -20.23 -59.81 -7.07
CA LEU A 77 -18.83 -59.40 -7.19
C LEU A 77 -18.55 -58.04 -6.50
N ALA A 78 -19.49 -57.09 -6.60
CA ALA A 78 -19.39 -55.81 -5.90
C ALA A 78 -19.50 -56.00 -4.38
N ALA A 79 -20.50 -56.77 -3.91
CA ALA A 79 -20.71 -57.05 -2.49
C ALA A 79 -19.52 -57.80 -1.85
N GLU A 80 -18.93 -58.77 -2.57
CA GLU A 80 -17.71 -59.47 -2.18
C GLU A 80 -16.51 -58.52 -2.10
N MET A 81 -16.33 -57.64 -3.09
CA MET A 81 -15.27 -56.64 -3.10
C MET A 81 -15.41 -55.66 -1.91
N SER A 82 -16.60 -55.12 -1.65
CA SER A 82 -16.84 -54.26 -0.49
C SER A 82 -16.64 -55.01 0.84
N ALA A 83 -16.95 -56.31 0.91
CA ALA A 83 -16.65 -57.12 2.10
C ALA A 83 -15.14 -57.30 2.33
N ARG A 84 -14.35 -57.55 1.27
CA ARG A 84 -12.88 -57.59 1.34
C ARG A 84 -12.30 -56.23 1.76
N LEU A 85 -12.77 -55.14 1.16
CA LEU A 85 -12.34 -53.77 1.50
C LEU A 85 -12.66 -53.41 2.96
N ARG A 86 -13.84 -53.78 3.49
CA ARG A 86 -14.17 -53.64 4.91
C ARG A 86 -13.18 -54.41 5.80
N CYS A 87 -12.87 -55.67 5.46
CA CYS A 87 -11.86 -56.46 6.17
C CYS A 87 -10.48 -55.78 6.16
N ALA A 88 -10.04 -55.26 5.01
CA ALA A 88 -8.79 -54.52 4.88
C ALA A 88 -8.75 -53.25 5.75
N ARG A 89 -9.87 -52.52 5.89
CA ARG A 89 -9.98 -51.36 6.81
C ARG A 89 -9.89 -51.77 8.27
N GLU A 90 -10.52 -52.86 8.70
CA GLU A 90 -10.37 -53.34 10.09
C GLU A 90 -8.94 -53.83 10.37
N LEU A 91 -8.30 -54.54 9.43
CA LEU A 91 -6.89 -54.92 9.52
C LEU A 91 -5.96 -53.69 9.57
N GLN A 92 -6.29 -52.62 8.84
CA GLN A 92 -5.57 -51.34 8.95
C GLN A 92 -5.77 -50.69 10.33
N LYS A 93 -7.01 -50.56 10.83
CA LYS A 93 -7.28 -50.05 12.18
C LYS A 93 -6.51 -50.81 13.26
N LEU A 94 -6.37 -52.14 13.14
CA LEU A 94 -5.58 -52.96 14.05
C LEU A 94 -4.07 -52.65 13.97
N ARG A 95 -3.51 -52.47 12.76
CA ARG A 95 -2.12 -51.98 12.59
C ARG A 95 -1.94 -50.61 13.24
N LEU A 96 -2.86 -49.68 12.98
CA LEU A 96 -2.81 -48.32 13.52
C LEU A 96 -2.90 -48.31 15.05
N ALA A 97 -3.84 -49.06 15.64
CA ALA A 97 -3.99 -49.17 17.09
C ALA A 97 -2.73 -49.73 17.76
N ARG A 98 -2.12 -50.78 17.18
CA ARG A 98 -0.85 -51.35 17.65
C ARG A 98 0.29 -50.33 17.55
N LYS A 99 0.41 -49.64 16.40
CA LYS A 99 1.45 -48.63 16.16
C LYS A 99 1.34 -47.43 17.11
N LYS A 100 0.11 -47.03 17.50
CA LYS A 100 -0.13 -45.95 18.48
C LYS A 100 0.37 -46.28 19.89
N GLN A 101 0.54 -47.56 20.22
CA GLN A 101 1.12 -48.02 21.50
C GLN A 101 2.66 -48.13 21.46
N GLN A 102 3.29 -47.91 20.30
CA GLN A 102 4.73 -48.06 20.11
C GLN A 102 5.43 -46.69 20.03
N THR A 103 6.67 -46.63 20.51
CA THR A 103 7.55 -45.48 20.24
C THR A 103 7.99 -45.55 18.78
N VAL A 104 7.27 -44.86 17.89
CA VAL A 104 7.66 -44.70 16.49
C VAL A 104 8.96 -43.92 16.42
N GLN A 105 9.96 -44.45 15.73
CA GLN A 105 11.20 -43.75 15.42
C GLN A 105 11.07 -43.04 14.07
N PRO A 106 11.55 -41.79 13.92
CA PRO A 106 11.55 -41.10 12.63
C PRO A 106 12.29 -41.91 11.57
N GLN A 107 11.65 -42.11 10.42
CA GLN A 107 12.22 -42.80 9.27
C GLN A 107 11.96 -41.93 8.03
N PRO A 108 12.97 -41.25 7.46
CA PRO A 108 12.78 -40.36 6.30
C PRO A 108 12.17 -41.06 5.09
N GLY A 109 11.23 -40.41 4.40
CA GLY A 109 10.62 -40.91 3.18
C GLY A 109 11.56 -40.83 1.97
N SER A 110 11.31 -41.64 0.93
CA SER A 110 12.16 -41.70 -0.26
C SER A 110 12.27 -40.35 -0.99
N LEU A 111 11.20 -39.54 -0.99
CA LEU A 111 11.21 -38.18 -1.55
C LEU A 111 11.95 -37.14 -0.69
N PHE A 112 12.24 -37.42 0.58
CA PHE A 112 13.14 -36.59 1.40
C PHE A 112 14.59 -36.97 1.11
N LEU A 113 14.90 -38.26 1.20
CA LEU A 113 16.22 -38.82 0.92
C LEU A 113 16.74 -38.41 -0.48
N LYS A 114 15.89 -38.55 -1.52
CA LYS A 114 16.20 -38.15 -2.91
C LYS A 114 16.28 -36.63 -3.15
N LYS A 115 16.08 -35.80 -2.12
CA LYS A 115 16.33 -34.34 -2.16
C LYS A 115 17.49 -33.93 -1.25
N ALA A 116 17.89 -34.79 -0.31
CA ALA A 116 19.01 -34.60 0.61
C ALA A 116 20.33 -35.21 0.10
N CYS A 117 20.27 -36.19 -0.82
CA CYS A 117 21.42 -36.89 -1.41
C CYS A 117 22.43 -36.03 -2.18
N GLY A 118 22.12 -34.76 -2.48
CA GLY A 118 22.99 -33.86 -3.23
C GLY A 118 22.89 -33.96 -4.77
N ASP A 119 22.06 -34.87 -5.30
CA ASP A 119 21.84 -35.04 -6.75
C ASP A 119 21.47 -33.71 -7.46
N PRO A 120 21.94 -33.47 -8.70
CA PRO A 120 21.66 -32.24 -9.44
C PRO A 120 20.15 -32.07 -9.70
N ARG A 121 19.57 -31.01 -9.12
CA ARG A 121 18.12 -30.79 -9.13
C ARG A 121 17.68 -29.95 -10.33
N VAL A 122 16.94 -30.59 -11.25
CA VAL A 122 16.32 -29.93 -12.41
C VAL A 122 15.28 -28.89 -11.96
N SER A 123 15.31 -27.68 -12.53
CA SER A 123 14.27 -26.68 -12.23
C SER A 123 12.98 -26.97 -13.00
N LEU A 124 11.83 -26.46 -12.53
CA LEU A 124 10.56 -26.67 -13.22
C LEU A 124 10.54 -26.09 -14.65
N ARG A 125 11.33 -25.03 -14.90
CA ARG A 125 11.52 -24.44 -16.25
C ARG A 125 12.27 -25.40 -17.17
N ASP A 126 13.32 -26.03 -16.67
CA ASP A 126 14.17 -26.91 -17.49
C ASP A 126 13.47 -28.26 -17.74
N ALA A 127 12.72 -28.75 -16.74
CA ALA A 127 11.89 -29.96 -16.85
C ALA A 127 10.79 -29.86 -17.93
N VAL A 128 10.39 -28.64 -18.32
CA VAL A 128 9.46 -28.39 -19.44
C VAL A 128 10.14 -27.79 -20.67
N ALA A 129 11.48 -27.90 -20.76
CA ALA A 129 12.30 -27.37 -21.86
C ALA A 129 12.03 -25.88 -22.19
N GLY A 130 11.84 -25.05 -21.16
CA GLY A 130 11.58 -23.63 -21.28
C GLY A 130 10.14 -23.24 -21.69
N GLN A 131 9.24 -24.21 -21.90
CA GLN A 131 7.84 -23.95 -22.23
C GLN A 131 7.12 -23.18 -21.12
N HIS A 132 6.09 -22.42 -21.51
CA HIS A 132 5.24 -21.68 -20.59
C HIS A 132 3.89 -22.41 -20.39
N PRO A 133 3.23 -22.27 -19.23
CA PRO A 133 1.93 -22.89 -18.97
C PRO A 133 0.89 -22.49 -20.02
N TYR A 134 0.24 -23.47 -20.64
CA TYR A 134 -0.78 -23.26 -21.67
C TYR A 134 -2.14 -23.80 -21.23
N PHE A 135 -3.22 -23.12 -21.64
CA PHE A 135 -4.59 -23.54 -21.34
C PHE A 135 -5.09 -24.55 -22.37
N HIS A 136 -5.18 -25.81 -21.97
CA HIS A 136 -5.69 -26.89 -22.80
C HIS A 136 -7.20 -27.11 -22.60
N SER A 137 -7.93 -27.39 -23.68
CA SER A 137 -9.34 -27.78 -23.58
C SER A 137 -9.49 -29.20 -23.00
N ARG A 138 -10.68 -29.53 -22.46
CA ARG A 138 -10.97 -30.89 -21.94
C ARG A 138 -10.73 -31.97 -22.99
N GLN A 139 -11.06 -31.70 -24.26
CA GLN A 139 -10.81 -32.61 -25.37
C GLN A 139 -9.31 -32.81 -25.64
N GLN A 140 -8.50 -31.75 -25.57
CA GLN A 140 -7.05 -31.84 -25.73
C GLN A 140 -6.41 -32.63 -24.58
N LEU A 141 -6.84 -32.41 -23.34
CA LEU A 141 -6.34 -33.15 -22.17
C LEU A 141 -6.71 -34.64 -22.25
N LEU A 142 -7.94 -34.98 -22.62
CA LEU A 142 -8.37 -36.35 -22.88
C LEU A 142 -7.55 -37.01 -24.02
N ALA A 143 -7.20 -36.27 -25.07
CA ALA A 143 -6.36 -36.76 -26.16
C ALA A 143 -4.90 -37.03 -25.75
N TYR A 144 -4.42 -36.40 -24.67
CA TYR A 144 -3.14 -36.75 -24.03
C TYR A 144 -3.25 -37.89 -23.00
N GLY A 145 -4.45 -38.41 -22.73
CA GLY A 145 -4.69 -39.47 -21.75
C GLY A 145 -4.89 -38.99 -20.31
N ALA A 146 -5.21 -37.70 -20.10
CA ALA A 146 -5.44 -37.14 -18.77
C ALA A 146 -6.76 -37.61 -18.14
N ASP A 147 -6.84 -37.53 -16.80
CA ASP A 147 -8.06 -37.90 -16.06
C ASP A 147 -9.29 -37.06 -16.53
N PRO A 148 -10.46 -37.69 -16.77
CA PRO A 148 -11.66 -36.97 -17.22
C PRO A 148 -12.16 -35.86 -16.30
N HIS A 149 -11.80 -35.88 -15.02
CA HIS A 149 -12.15 -34.93 -13.96
C HIS A 149 -11.05 -33.90 -13.69
N LEU A 150 -9.89 -33.99 -14.36
CA LEU A 150 -8.77 -33.04 -14.23
C LEU A 150 -9.25 -31.58 -14.35
N THR A 151 -10.17 -31.32 -15.28
CA THR A 151 -10.74 -29.97 -15.54
C THR A 151 -11.73 -29.48 -14.48
N SER A 152 -12.17 -30.32 -13.54
CA SER A 152 -12.99 -29.91 -12.38
C SER A 152 -12.17 -29.64 -11.11
N ILE A 153 -10.84 -29.86 -11.15
CA ILE A 153 -9.95 -29.60 -10.02
C ILE A 153 -9.58 -28.10 -9.99
N ALA A 154 -10.16 -27.39 -9.04
CA ALA A 154 -9.81 -26.02 -8.68
C ALA A 154 -9.31 -25.99 -7.23
N SER A 155 -8.67 -24.88 -6.83
CA SER A 155 -8.23 -24.64 -5.44
C SER A 155 -9.27 -25.01 -4.37
N THR A 156 -10.55 -24.72 -4.62
CA THR A 156 -11.65 -24.97 -3.68
C THR A 156 -12.27 -26.35 -3.76
N THR A 157 -12.02 -27.14 -4.82
CA THR A 157 -12.54 -28.50 -5.00
C THR A 157 -11.48 -29.58 -4.81
N ALA A 158 -10.20 -29.22 -4.86
CA ALA A 158 -9.07 -30.13 -4.75
C ALA A 158 -8.97 -30.89 -3.41
N GLU A 159 -9.60 -30.41 -2.34
CA GLU A 159 -9.67 -31.14 -1.06
C GLU A 159 -10.60 -32.37 -1.16
N GLU A 160 -11.75 -32.22 -1.83
CA GLU A 160 -12.76 -33.28 -1.99
C GLU A 160 -12.52 -34.15 -3.24
N PHE A 161 -11.38 -33.98 -3.92
CA PHE A 161 -11.03 -34.84 -5.05
C PHE A 161 -10.85 -36.28 -4.58
N ARG A 162 -11.42 -37.22 -5.34
CA ARG A 162 -11.31 -38.66 -5.10
C ARG A 162 -10.80 -39.35 -6.37
N PHE A 163 -9.78 -40.18 -6.23
CA PHE A 163 -9.27 -41.04 -7.29
C PHE A 163 -10.19 -42.25 -7.48
N ASP A 164 -10.50 -42.60 -8.73
CA ASP A 164 -11.03 -43.92 -9.08
C ASP A 164 -9.86 -44.93 -9.08
N CYS A 165 -9.86 -45.86 -8.14
CA CYS A 165 -8.77 -46.83 -8.01
C CYS A 165 -8.69 -47.78 -9.22
N ALA A 166 -9.78 -47.97 -9.98
CA ALA A 166 -9.80 -48.79 -11.20
C ALA A 166 -9.07 -48.13 -12.39
N LEU A 167 -8.75 -46.84 -12.32
CA LEU A 167 -7.92 -46.14 -13.31
C LEU A 167 -6.42 -46.22 -13.00
N HIS A 168 -6.03 -46.44 -11.73
CA HIS A 168 -4.64 -46.40 -11.29
C HIS A 168 -4.06 -47.77 -10.90
N PHE A 169 -4.89 -48.74 -10.51
CA PHE A 169 -4.44 -50.05 -10.02
C PHE A 169 -4.95 -51.20 -10.89
N SER A 170 -4.24 -52.33 -10.86
CA SER A 170 -4.61 -53.50 -11.67
C SER A 170 -5.92 -54.13 -11.21
N ARG A 171 -6.70 -54.67 -12.15
CA ARG A 171 -7.95 -55.38 -11.84
C ARG A 171 -7.77 -56.58 -10.89
N VAL A 172 -6.57 -57.17 -10.87
CA VAL A 172 -6.22 -58.26 -9.94
C VAL A 172 -6.11 -57.71 -8.51
N ALA A 173 -5.39 -56.59 -8.33
CA ALA A 173 -5.25 -55.94 -7.03
C ALA A 173 -6.60 -55.40 -6.51
N MET A 174 -7.43 -54.79 -7.39
CA MET A 174 -8.80 -54.39 -7.04
C MET A 174 -9.64 -55.57 -6.53
N ARG A 175 -9.64 -56.71 -7.24
CA ARG A 175 -10.39 -57.93 -6.85
C ARG A 175 -9.89 -58.57 -5.56
N ALA A 176 -8.58 -58.49 -5.29
CA ALA A 176 -7.99 -58.98 -4.05
C ALA A 176 -8.48 -58.20 -2.82
N GLY A 177 -8.84 -56.92 -2.98
CA GLY A 177 -9.51 -56.11 -1.94
C GLY A 177 -8.70 -55.82 -0.67
N ASN A 178 -7.42 -56.22 -0.62
CA ASN A 178 -6.54 -56.10 0.56
C ASN A 178 -6.01 -54.67 0.81
N GLY A 179 -6.38 -53.70 -0.03
CA GLY A 179 -5.74 -52.39 -0.12
C GLY A 179 -4.46 -52.39 -0.97
N PHE A 180 -3.93 -51.21 -1.23
CA PHE A 180 -2.73 -51.00 -2.07
C PHE A 180 -1.58 -50.48 -1.20
N VAL A 181 -0.54 -51.29 -1.01
CA VAL A 181 0.72 -50.81 -0.43
C VAL A 181 1.40 -49.92 -1.47
N LEU A 182 1.59 -48.65 -1.14
CA LEU A 182 2.24 -47.65 -1.99
C LEU A 182 3.72 -47.47 -1.57
N ALA A 183 4.48 -46.70 -2.35
CA ALA A 183 5.83 -46.30 -1.98
C ALA A 183 5.89 -45.61 -0.60
N ASP A 184 7.06 -45.69 0.04
CA ASP A 184 7.31 -45.48 1.48
C ASP A 184 6.55 -46.43 2.43
N GLY A 185 5.64 -47.28 1.94
CA GLY A 185 5.11 -48.46 2.66
C GLY A 185 3.72 -48.32 3.29
N GLY A 186 3.05 -47.18 3.15
CA GLY A 186 1.67 -47.00 3.62
C GLY A 186 0.64 -47.73 2.75
N CYS A 187 -0.39 -48.30 3.37
CA CYS A 187 -1.48 -48.99 2.65
C CYS A 187 -2.67 -48.05 2.41
N LEU A 188 -3.00 -47.81 1.14
CA LEU A 188 -4.22 -47.10 0.74
C LEU A 188 -5.36 -48.10 0.60
N VAL A 189 -6.35 -48.04 1.50
CA VAL A 189 -7.55 -48.89 1.44
C VAL A 189 -8.74 -48.06 0.93
N PRO A 190 -9.32 -48.39 -0.24
CA PRO A 190 -10.46 -47.66 -0.79
C PRO A 190 -11.73 -47.66 0.08
N ALA A 191 -12.59 -46.67 -0.17
CA ALA A 191 -13.98 -46.66 0.28
C ALA A 191 -14.81 -47.73 -0.44
N ASP A 192 -16.06 -47.96 -0.02
CA ASP A 192 -16.90 -49.07 -0.51
C ASP A 192 -17.35 -48.90 -1.97
N ASP A 193 -17.22 -47.69 -2.53
CA ASP A 193 -17.43 -47.34 -3.93
C ASP A 193 -16.19 -47.59 -4.82
N GLY A 194 -15.06 -48.01 -4.23
CA GLY A 194 -13.78 -48.20 -4.94
C GLY A 194 -12.95 -46.93 -5.12
N THR A 195 -13.35 -45.79 -4.54
CA THR A 195 -12.61 -44.53 -4.65
C THR A 195 -11.73 -44.24 -3.43
N ALA A 196 -10.76 -43.35 -3.57
CA ALA A 196 -9.89 -42.89 -2.48
C ALA A 196 -9.67 -41.37 -2.51
N GLY A 197 -9.92 -40.70 -1.39
CA GLY A 197 -9.72 -39.27 -1.19
C GLY A 197 -9.09 -38.95 0.17
N LYS A 198 -9.23 -37.71 0.64
CA LYS A 198 -8.51 -37.17 1.82
C LYS A 198 -8.54 -38.07 3.08
N ASN A 199 -9.67 -38.73 3.34
CA ASN A 199 -9.85 -39.65 4.46
C ASN A 199 -8.98 -40.92 4.32
N GLU A 200 -8.98 -41.53 3.13
CA GLU A 200 -8.24 -42.76 2.82
C GLU A 200 -6.73 -42.49 2.80
N PHE A 201 -6.30 -41.34 2.27
CA PHE A 201 -4.89 -40.92 2.32
C PHE A 201 -4.42 -40.60 3.74
N TYR A 202 -5.30 -40.10 4.62
CA TYR A 202 -4.97 -39.93 6.03
C TYR A 202 -4.70 -41.27 6.72
N GLN A 203 -5.56 -42.29 6.53
CA GLN A 203 -5.29 -43.63 7.07
C GLN A 203 -4.00 -44.23 6.49
N ALA A 204 -3.76 -44.10 5.19
CA ALA A 204 -2.54 -44.56 4.53
C ALA A 204 -1.27 -43.89 5.08
N LEU A 205 -1.32 -42.57 5.36
CA LEU A 205 -0.21 -41.84 5.95
C LEU A 205 0.07 -42.30 7.39
N LEU A 206 -0.96 -42.50 8.21
CA LEU A 206 -0.82 -43.03 9.56
C LEU A 206 -0.26 -44.47 9.59
N ASP A 207 -0.51 -45.26 8.54
CA ASP A 207 -0.03 -46.65 8.36
C ASP A 207 1.40 -46.68 7.78
N THR A 208 1.88 -45.57 7.20
CA THR A 208 3.24 -45.45 6.62
C THR A 208 4.31 -45.55 7.72
N PRO A 209 5.39 -46.33 7.52
CA PRO A 209 6.58 -46.32 8.38
C PRO A 209 7.12 -44.92 8.72
N GLY A 210 7.73 -44.77 9.91
CA GLY A 210 8.25 -43.50 10.43
C GLY A 210 7.21 -42.51 10.97
N VAL A 211 5.96 -42.55 10.50
CA VAL A 211 4.93 -41.55 10.87
C VAL A 211 4.34 -41.79 12.26
N ASP A 212 4.53 -40.89 13.22
CA ASP A 212 3.81 -40.91 14.50
C ASP A 212 2.41 -40.30 14.36
N GLN A 213 1.40 -41.08 14.74
CA GLN A 213 -0.02 -40.70 14.73
C GLN A 213 -0.37 -39.62 15.76
N ARG A 214 0.48 -39.42 16.78
CA ARG A 214 0.27 -38.44 17.86
C ARG A 214 0.62 -37.02 17.42
N LEU A 215 1.38 -36.88 16.34
CA LEU A 215 1.87 -35.59 15.81
C LEU A 215 1.08 -35.11 14.58
N LEU A 216 0.04 -35.84 14.17
CA LEU A 216 -0.75 -35.55 12.98
C LEU A 216 -2.24 -35.40 13.31
N SER A 217 -2.85 -34.37 12.72
CA SER A 217 -4.31 -34.25 12.65
C SER A 217 -4.83 -34.60 11.25
N SER A 218 -6.11 -34.97 11.18
CA SER A 218 -6.83 -35.10 9.91
C SER A 218 -6.82 -33.78 9.13
N ALA A 219 -7.05 -32.65 9.82
CA ALA A 219 -7.04 -31.31 9.23
C ALA A 219 -5.70 -30.95 8.55
N TRP A 220 -4.56 -31.29 9.15
CA TRP A 220 -3.23 -31.12 8.53
C TRP A 220 -3.14 -31.88 7.21
N THR A 221 -3.59 -33.13 7.21
CA THR A 221 -3.55 -34.00 6.04
C THR A 221 -4.50 -33.51 4.95
N TYR A 222 -5.70 -33.05 5.29
CA TYR A 222 -6.69 -32.58 4.33
C TYR A 222 -6.24 -31.26 3.67
N ASN A 223 -5.72 -30.31 4.46
CA ASN A 223 -5.09 -29.08 3.96
C ASN A 223 -3.93 -29.39 3.01
N HIS A 224 -3.03 -30.30 3.36
CA HIS A 224 -1.91 -30.65 2.49
C HIS A 224 -2.35 -31.46 1.25
N TYR A 225 -3.34 -32.34 1.37
CA TYR A 225 -3.95 -33.04 0.24
C TYR A 225 -4.50 -32.04 -0.79
N ARG A 226 -5.29 -31.05 -0.36
CA ARG A 226 -5.80 -29.94 -1.20
C ARG A 226 -4.70 -29.28 -2.03
N TRP A 227 -3.59 -28.86 -1.40
CA TRP A 227 -2.48 -28.20 -2.10
C TRP A 227 -1.67 -29.14 -3.00
N LEU A 228 -1.53 -30.42 -2.64
CA LEU A 228 -0.83 -31.40 -3.47
C LEU A 228 -1.64 -31.76 -4.71
N ILE A 229 -2.94 -32.04 -4.56
CA ILE A 229 -3.88 -32.29 -5.67
C ILE A 229 -3.91 -31.10 -6.63
N TRP A 230 -4.19 -29.88 -6.14
CA TRP A 230 -4.30 -28.72 -7.02
C TRP A 230 -3.01 -28.45 -7.80
N LYS A 231 -1.84 -28.61 -7.16
CA LYS A 231 -0.52 -28.47 -7.79
C LYS A 231 -0.28 -29.52 -8.88
N LEU A 232 -0.54 -30.79 -8.60
CA LEU A 232 -0.25 -31.89 -9.54
C LEU A 232 -1.23 -31.87 -10.72
N ALA A 233 -2.51 -31.59 -10.45
CA ALA A 233 -3.50 -31.31 -11.48
C ALA A 233 -3.10 -30.12 -12.38
N ALA A 234 -2.64 -29.02 -11.78
CA ALA A 234 -2.19 -27.86 -12.54
C ALA A 234 -0.94 -28.15 -13.41
N LEU A 235 -0.04 -29.05 -12.99
CA LEU A 235 1.10 -29.49 -13.80
C LEU A 235 0.65 -30.30 -15.02
N GLU A 236 -0.22 -31.29 -14.84
CA GLU A 236 -0.77 -32.08 -15.96
C GLU A 236 -1.59 -31.23 -16.93
N ALA A 237 -2.41 -30.30 -16.41
CA ALA A 237 -3.21 -29.41 -17.24
C ALA A 237 -2.38 -28.37 -18.02
N SER A 238 -1.24 -27.93 -17.46
CA SER A 238 -0.36 -26.91 -18.07
C SER A 238 0.64 -27.49 -19.07
N PHE A 239 1.17 -28.68 -18.81
CA PHE A 239 2.24 -29.32 -19.60
C PHE A 239 1.96 -30.81 -19.82
N PRO A 240 0.85 -31.17 -20.49
CA PRO A 240 0.35 -32.55 -20.51
C PRO A 240 1.35 -33.55 -21.10
N ARG A 241 2.11 -33.14 -22.13
CA ARG A 241 3.17 -33.95 -22.77
C ARG A 241 4.28 -34.42 -21.82
N VAL A 242 4.49 -33.74 -20.69
CA VAL A 242 5.57 -34.04 -19.73
C VAL A 242 5.04 -34.82 -18.53
N PHE A 243 3.85 -34.46 -18.05
CA PHE A 243 3.36 -34.85 -16.72
C PHE A 243 2.10 -35.74 -16.69
N VAL A 244 1.31 -35.85 -17.77
CA VAL A 244 0.06 -36.65 -17.72
C VAL A 244 0.33 -38.10 -17.37
N GLY A 245 -0.45 -38.63 -16.41
CA GLY A 245 -0.30 -39.99 -15.89
C GLY A 245 0.95 -40.20 -15.03
N ARG A 246 1.66 -39.12 -14.68
CA ARG A 246 2.91 -39.14 -13.88
C ARG A 246 2.86 -38.24 -12.65
N CYS A 247 1.92 -37.28 -12.60
CA CYS A 247 1.82 -36.32 -11.50
C CYS A 247 0.60 -36.58 -10.61
N LEU A 248 -0.60 -36.67 -11.17
CA LEU A 248 -1.84 -36.89 -10.43
C LEU A 248 -2.06 -38.39 -10.23
N THR A 249 -1.22 -39.02 -9.41
CA THR A 249 -1.30 -40.44 -9.05
C THR A 249 -1.39 -40.63 -7.54
N PRO A 250 -2.07 -41.68 -7.03
CA PRO A 250 -2.15 -41.98 -5.60
C PRO A 250 -0.78 -42.10 -4.92
N GLU A 251 0.17 -42.76 -5.59
CA GLU A 251 1.52 -42.97 -5.09
C GLU A 251 2.28 -41.65 -4.90
N LEU A 252 2.22 -40.74 -5.87
CA LEU A 252 2.93 -39.45 -5.77
C LEU A 252 2.24 -38.47 -4.79
N ILE A 253 0.96 -38.68 -4.46
CA ILE A 253 0.29 -38.00 -3.34
C ILE A 253 0.83 -38.50 -2.00
N LEU A 254 0.82 -39.81 -1.74
CA LEU A 254 1.27 -40.34 -0.44
C LEU A 254 2.75 -40.01 -0.20
N LEU A 255 3.61 -40.20 -1.20
CA LEU A 255 5.02 -39.82 -1.15
C LEU A 255 5.24 -38.34 -0.81
N GLN A 256 4.36 -37.44 -1.28
CA GLN A 256 4.46 -36.01 -0.97
C GLN A 256 3.80 -35.60 0.34
N LEU A 257 2.81 -36.35 0.84
CA LEU A 257 2.33 -36.21 2.21
C LEU A 257 3.42 -36.64 3.20
N LYS A 258 4.08 -37.78 2.96
CA LYS A 258 5.22 -38.24 3.75
C LYS A 258 6.38 -37.24 3.71
N TYR A 259 6.75 -36.73 2.52
CA TYR A 259 7.74 -35.65 2.41
C TYR A 259 7.37 -34.37 3.19
N ARG A 260 6.08 -34.04 3.35
CA ARG A 260 5.67 -32.90 4.19
C ARG A 260 5.77 -33.20 5.67
N TYR A 261 5.49 -34.43 6.08
CA TYR A 261 5.70 -34.89 7.45
C TYR A 261 7.18 -34.82 7.81
N ASP A 262 8.05 -35.36 6.95
CA ASP A 262 9.51 -35.33 7.14
C ASP A 262 10.03 -33.89 7.32
N ILE A 263 9.55 -32.96 6.50
CA ILE A 263 10.00 -31.55 6.53
C ILE A 263 9.42 -30.81 7.76
N GLU A 264 8.10 -30.80 7.94
CA GLU A 264 7.46 -29.92 8.92
C GLU A 264 7.37 -30.51 10.32
N VAL A 265 7.26 -31.83 10.45
CA VAL A 265 7.18 -32.53 11.74
C VAL A 265 8.57 -32.99 12.17
N ASP A 266 9.16 -33.97 11.47
CA ASP A 266 10.44 -34.58 11.89
C ASP A 266 11.61 -33.57 11.90
N ASN A 267 11.69 -32.69 10.90
CA ASN A 267 12.74 -31.66 10.80
C ASN A 267 12.29 -30.28 11.32
N SER A 268 11.04 -30.10 11.76
CA SER A 268 10.50 -28.81 12.26
C SER A 268 10.67 -27.61 11.29
N HIS A 269 10.84 -27.84 9.99
CA HIS A 269 11.03 -26.81 8.96
C HIS A 269 9.69 -26.20 8.54
N ARG A 270 9.27 -25.17 9.29
CA ARG A 270 7.98 -24.48 9.13
C ARG A 270 7.94 -23.55 7.90
N SER A 271 6.78 -23.50 7.25
CA SER A 271 6.53 -22.66 6.08
C SER A 271 6.49 -21.15 6.39
N ALA A 272 6.39 -20.31 5.36
CA ALA A 272 6.40 -18.85 5.53
C ALA A 272 5.16 -18.36 6.27
N LEU A 273 3.96 -18.77 5.83
CA LEU A 273 2.71 -18.43 6.51
C LEU A 273 2.62 -19.08 7.90
N LYS A 274 3.16 -20.30 8.08
CA LYS A 274 3.22 -20.95 9.40
C LYS A 274 4.01 -20.10 10.40
N ARG A 275 5.23 -19.69 10.06
CA ARG A 275 6.05 -18.82 10.94
C ARG A 275 5.43 -17.43 11.16
N ILE A 276 4.75 -16.84 10.17
CA ILE A 276 4.09 -15.54 10.32
C ILE A 276 2.88 -15.62 11.27
N VAL A 277 2.03 -16.64 11.15
CA VAL A 277 0.82 -16.82 11.97
C VAL A 277 1.17 -17.29 13.39
N GLU A 278 2.25 -18.04 13.55
CA GLU A 278 2.85 -18.39 14.86
C GLU A 278 3.65 -17.24 15.47
N ARG A 279 3.66 -16.04 14.85
CA ARG A 279 4.37 -14.81 15.28
C ARG A 279 5.91 -14.92 15.35
N ASP A 280 6.47 -15.92 14.68
CA ASP A 280 7.89 -16.31 14.65
C ASP A 280 8.70 -15.74 13.46
N ASP A 281 8.07 -14.96 12.57
CA ASP A 281 8.71 -14.09 11.57
C ASP A 281 7.76 -12.94 11.19
N THR A 282 8.27 -11.87 10.57
CA THR A 282 7.46 -10.71 10.17
C THR A 282 6.82 -10.88 8.79
N PRO A 283 5.52 -10.54 8.62
CA PRO A 283 4.85 -10.50 7.31
C PRO A 283 5.46 -9.46 6.37
N SER A 284 6.25 -8.51 6.88
CA SER A 284 6.79 -7.41 6.09
C SER A 284 7.96 -7.78 5.17
N ARG A 285 8.50 -9.01 5.25
CA ARG A 285 9.54 -9.51 4.33
C ARG A 285 8.99 -9.66 2.90
N THR A 286 9.88 -9.77 1.92
CA THR A 286 9.48 -10.11 0.54
C THR A 286 8.98 -11.55 0.47
N LEU A 287 7.71 -11.73 0.13
CA LEU A 287 7.00 -13.01 0.03
C LEU A 287 6.56 -13.27 -1.42
N ILE A 288 6.49 -14.55 -1.80
CA ILE A 288 5.80 -15.00 -3.00
C ILE A 288 4.62 -15.89 -2.59
N LEU A 289 3.41 -15.42 -2.89
CA LEU A 289 2.15 -16.05 -2.50
C LEU A 289 1.30 -16.40 -3.74
N LEU A 290 0.53 -17.47 -3.66
CA LEU A 290 -0.40 -17.94 -4.67
C LEU A 290 -1.81 -17.48 -4.32
N LEU A 291 -2.48 -16.75 -5.21
CA LEU A 291 -3.89 -16.38 -5.03
C LEU A 291 -4.76 -17.63 -5.22
N SER A 292 -5.39 -18.11 -4.15
CA SER A 292 -6.07 -19.42 -4.11
C SER A 292 -7.59 -19.33 -4.09
N ARG A 293 -8.20 -18.26 -3.58
CA ARG A 293 -9.66 -18.04 -3.61
C ARG A 293 -10.00 -16.55 -3.62
N ILE A 294 -11.12 -16.17 -4.22
CA ILE A 294 -11.73 -14.85 -4.06
C ILE A 294 -12.88 -14.99 -3.05
N ILE A 295 -12.93 -14.11 -2.04
CA ILE A 295 -13.90 -14.14 -0.95
C ILE A 295 -14.81 -12.92 -1.09
N THR A 296 -15.83 -13.05 -1.94
CA THR A 296 -16.94 -12.10 -2.00
C THR A 296 -17.79 -12.24 -0.73
N LYS A 297 -17.78 -11.23 0.13
CA LYS A 297 -18.85 -11.07 1.12
C LYS A 297 -20.14 -10.81 0.35
N SER A 298 -21.10 -11.74 0.43
CA SER A 298 -22.47 -11.46 0.01
C SER A 298 -23.05 -10.39 0.93
N ASN A 299 -23.79 -9.42 0.39
CA ASN A 299 -24.55 -8.50 1.22
C ASN A 299 -25.57 -9.28 2.03
N GLU A 300 -25.36 -9.36 3.35
CA GLU A 300 -26.47 -9.48 4.28
C GLU A 300 -27.37 -8.23 4.11
N GLN A 301 -28.68 -8.40 4.33
CA GLN A 301 -29.64 -7.35 3.96
C GLN A 301 -29.41 -6.07 4.77
N PRO A 302 -29.61 -4.87 4.18
CA PRO A 302 -29.61 -3.64 4.96
C PRO A 302 -30.68 -3.73 6.05
N PRO A 303 -30.38 -3.40 7.31
CA PRO A 303 -31.36 -3.49 8.39
C PRO A 303 -32.53 -2.54 8.12
N THR A 304 -33.75 -3.03 8.33
CA THR A 304 -34.98 -2.27 8.12
C THR A 304 -35.00 -1.02 9.02
N PRO A 305 -35.30 0.18 8.50
CA PRO A 305 -35.30 1.40 9.31
C PRO A 305 -36.53 1.44 10.25
N ALA A 306 -36.39 0.86 11.43
CA ALA A 306 -37.24 1.18 12.57
C ALA A 306 -36.79 2.54 13.14
N GLY A 307 -37.71 3.50 13.21
CA GLY A 307 -37.35 4.92 13.37
C GLY A 307 -36.96 5.35 14.78
N SER A 308 -35.97 6.25 14.86
CA SER A 308 -35.79 7.24 15.94
C SER A 308 -35.11 8.46 15.30
N LEU A 309 -35.57 9.68 15.59
CA LEU A 309 -35.07 10.91 14.97
C LEU A 309 -34.20 11.71 15.94
N GLU A 310 -32.93 11.32 16.09
CA GLU A 310 -31.90 12.19 16.66
C GLU A 310 -30.60 12.11 15.84
N ALA A 311 -30.12 13.29 15.44
CA ALA A 311 -28.84 13.56 14.78
C ALA A 311 -28.32 14.88 15.38
N GLU A 312 -27.05 15.27 15.32
CA GLU A 312 -25.99 14.96 14.34
C GLU A 312 -24.62 14.73 15.03
N GLN A 313 -23.53 14.71 14.25
CA GLN A 313 -22.12 14.81 14.70
C GLN A 313 -21.44 13.58 15.37
N ALA A 314 -21.39 12.39 14.72
CA ALA A 314 -20.38 11.36 15.05
C ALA A 314 -20.03 10.30 13.96
N THR A 315 -20.35 10.50 12.67
CA THR A 315 -20.38 9.37 11.70
C THR A 315 -19.71 9.61 10.33
N GLU A 316 -18.42 9.94 10.31
CA GLU A 316 -17.61 9.94 9.06
C GLU A 316 -16.54 8.83 8.99
N CYS A 317 -16.34 8.06 10.07
CA CYS A 317 -15.23 7.09 10.19
C CYS A 317 -15.61 5.61 9.97
N THR A 318 -16.90 5.25 9.79
CA THR A 318 -17.39 3.86 9.89
C THR A 318 -17.83 3.20 8.57
N VAL A 319 -17.75 3.90 7.43
CA VAL A 319 -18.17 3.35 6.12
C VAL A 319 -17.01 2.64 5.36
N ILE A 320 -15.76 2.88 5.74
CA ILE A 320 -14.55 2.45 4.99
C ILE A 320 -14.01 1.07 5.42
N MET A 321 -14.86 0.03 5.46
CA MET A 321 -14.44 -1.34 5.82
C MET A 321 -15.04 -2.48 4.97
N SER A 322 -15.76 -2.18 3.90
CA SER A 322 -16.24 -3.16 2.89
C SER A 322 -15.12 -3.66 1.95
N GLY A 323 -13.94 -3.94 2.50
CA GLY A 323 -12.78 -4.41 1.74
C GLY A 323 -13.01 -5.80 1.14
N THR A 324 -12.65 -5.97 -0.14
CA THR A 324 -12.62 -7.27 -0.80
C THR A 324 -11.62 -8.18 -0.07
N GLN A 325 -12.01 -9.43 0.17
CA GLN A 325 -11.12 -10.44 0.72
C GLN A 325 -10.74 -11.49 -0.32
N VAL A 326 -9.57 -12.08 -0.14
CA VAL A 326 -9.07 -13.22 -0.90
C VAL A 326 -8.43 -14.24 0.04
N GLU A 327 -8.17 -15.44 -0.44
CA GLU A 327 -7.29 -16.42 0.20
C GLU A 327 -5.97 -16.44 -0.58
N VAL A 328 -4.84 -16.40 0.13
CA VAL A 328 -3.49 -16.51 -0.42
C VAL A 328 -2.73 -17.64 0.26
N SER A 329 -1.81 -18.29 -0.47
CA SER A 329 -1.10 -19.48 0.01
C SER A 329 0.39 -19.44 -0.31
N ASP A 330 1.23 -19.91 0.62
CA ASP A 330 2.65 -20.22 0.37
C ASP A 330 2.86 -21.65 -0.20
N GLY A 331 1.76 -22.32 -0.55
CA GLY A 331 1.69 -23.71 -0.98
C GLY A 331 1.63 -24.72 0.17
N TRP A 332 1.83 -24.32 1.43
CA TRP A 332 1.69 -25.18 2.61
C TRP A 332 0.36 -24.96 3.32
N TYR A 333 -0.01 -23.69 3.49
CA TYR A 333 -1.25 -23.25 4.12
C TYR A 333 -1.94 -22.17 3.28
N GLY A 334 -3.24 -21.96 3.52
CA GLY A 334 -3.98 -20.80 3.05
C GLY A 334 -4.22 -19.83 4.21
N LEU A 335 -4.17 -18.53 3.94
CA LEU A 335 -4.50 -17.47 4.88
C LEU A 335 -5.37 -16.43 4.18
N ARG A 336 -6.27 -15.78 4.91
CA ARG A 336 -7.08 -14.68 4.37
C ARG A 336 -6.19 -13.47 4.08
N ALA A 337 -6.57 -12.66 3.11
CA ALA A 337 -5.96 -11.37 2.86
C ALA A 337 -7.00 -10.30 2.52
N ASN A 338 -6.84 -9.15 3.17
CA ASN A 338 -7.50 -7.90 2.86
C ASN A 338 -6.71 -7.20 1.75
N ILE A 339 -7.38 -6.79 0.67
CA ILE A 339 -6.76 -6.07 -0.44
C ILE A 339 -7.36 -4.67 -0.57
N ASP A 340 -6.57 -3.73 -1.09
CA ASP A 340 -7.00 -2.36 -1.35
C ASP A 340 -7.88 -2.22 -2.61
N ALA A 341 -8.35 -0.99 -2.87
CA ALA A 341 -9.24 -0.70 -3.99
C ALA A 341 -8.59 -0.96 -5.37
N PRO A 342 -7.31 -0.65 -5.63
CA PRO A 342 -6.69 -0.98 -6.91
C PRO A 342 -6.51 -2.49 -7.13
N LEU A 343 -6.14 -3.27 -6.10
CA LEU A 343 -6.12 -4.73 -6.21
C LEU A 343 -7.53 -5.31 -6.41
N SER A 344 -8.54 -4.74 -5.75
CA SER A 344 -9.96 -5.12 -5.94
C SER A 344 -10.43 -4.84 -7.37
N GLU A 345 -10.07 -3.70 -7.95
CA GLU A 345 -10.37 -3.35 -9.34
C GLU A 345 -9.62 -4.24 -10.34
N LEU A 346 -8.39 -4.69 -10.01
CA LEU A 346 -7.66 -5.67 -10.81
C LEU A 346 -8.32 -7.06 -10.79
N LEU A 347 -8.96 -7.47 -9.69
CA LEU A 347 -9.84 -8.66 -9.67
C LEU A 347 -11.09 -8.44 -10.54
N ARG A 348 -11.78 -7.30 -10.38
CA ARG A 348 -13.03 -7.00 -11.11
C ARG A 348 -12.81 -6.91 -12.62
N ARG A 349 -11.66 -6.40 -13.07
CA ARG A 349 -11.23 -6.41 -14.48
C ARG A 349 -10.65 -7.76 -14.95
N GLY A 350 -10.63 -8.79 -14.10
CA GLY A 350 -10.07 -10.10 -14.41
C GLY A 350 -8.58 -10.11 -14.74
N ARG A 351 -7.82 -9.06 -14.37
CA ARG A 351 -6.37 -8.98 -14.56
C ARG A 351 -5.62 -9.76 -13.48
N LEU A 352 -6.13 -9.70 -12.25
CA LEU A 352 -5.76 -10.57 -11.13
C LEU A 352 -6.74 -11.74 -11.05
N ARG A 353 -6.24 -12.98 -10.97
CA ARG A 353 -7.04 -14.23 -11.04
C ARG A 353 -6.45 -15.33 -10.16
N VAL A 354 -7.32 -16.22 -9.65
CA VAL A 354 -6.93 -17.43 -8.92
C VAL A 354 -5.94 -18.26 -9.75
N GLY A 355 -4.92 -18.80 -9.09
CA GLY A 355 -3.80 -19.52 -9.72
C GLY A 355 -2.60 -18.64 -10.09
N GLN A 356 -2.73 -17.31 -10.06
CA GLN A 356 -1.58 -16.41 -10.25
C GLN A 356 -0.73 -16.30 -8.98
N LYS A 357 0.59 -16.19 -9.19
CA LYS A 357 1.55 -15.90 -8.13
C LYS A 357 1.76 -14.38 -8.01
N LEU A 358 1.87 -13.91 -6.78
CA LEU A 358 2.13 -12.52 -6.39
C LEU A 358 3.47 -12.46 -5.68
N ILE A 359 4.29 -11.45 -6.00
CA ILE A 359 5.38 -11.01 -5.13
C ILE A 359 4.88 -9.79 -4.34
N VAL A 360 5.05 -9.84 -3.03
CA VAL A 360 4.60 -8.82 -2.08
C VAL A 360 5.77 -8.45 -1.18
N HIS A 361 5.89 -7.17 -0.81
CA HIS A 361 6.80 -6.73 0.25
C HIS A 361 6.06 -5.82 1.23
N GLY A 362 6.45 -5.84 2.50
CA GLY A 362 5.88 -4.92 3.50
C GLY A 362 4.40 -5.16 3.75
N ALA A 363 3.96 -6.42 3.70
CA ALA A 363 2.63 -6.81 4.16
C ALA A 363 2.54 -6.71 5.69
N GLU A 364 1.32 -6.56 6.19
CA GLU A 364 1.00 -6.43 7.62
C GLU A 364 0.03 -7.55 8.01
N LEU A 365 0.14 -8.08 9.22
CA LEU A 365 -0.80 -9.06 9.76
C LEU A 365 -1.84 -8.32 10.62
N VAL A 366 -3.12 -8.59 10.39
CA VAL A 366 -4.25 -7.87 11.01
C VAL A 366 -5.25 -8.91 11.53
N GLY A 367 -5.67 -8.80 12.79
CA GLY A 367 -6.59 -9.77 13.41
C GLY A 367 -6.35 -9.88 14.92
N SER A 368 -6.51 -11.07 15.49
CA SER A 368 -6.04 -11.33 16.87
C SER A 368 -4.51 -11.37 16.90
N ASP A 369 -3.93 -10.92 18.02
CA ASP A 369 -2.47 -10.85 18.19
C ASP A 369 -1.82 -12.12 18.73
N ASP A 370 -2.63 -13.12 19.06
CA ASP A 370 -2.21 -14.41 19.56
C ASP A 370 -1.46 -15.23 18.50
N ALA A 371 -0.44 -15.99 18.94
CA ALA A 371 0.20 -17.00 18.11
C ALA A 371 -0.70 -18.24 18.00
N CYS A 372 -0.95 -18.71 16.78
CA CYS A 372 -1.82 -19.85 16.52
C CYS A 372 -1.30 -20.73 15.37
N SER A 373 -1.84 -21.95 15.23
CA SER A 373 -1.60 -22.77 14.05
C SER A 373 -2.37 -22.20 12.84
N PRO A 374 -1.82 -22.20 11.61
CA PRO A 374 -2.54 -21.72 10.42
C PRO A 374 -3.88 -22.43 10.12
N LEU A 375 -4.10 -23.63 10.69
CA LEU A 375 -5.35 -24.38 10.56
C LEU A 375 -6.42 -23.98 11.60
N GLU A 376 -5.98 -23.31 12.67
CA GLU A 376 -6.80 -22.84 13.79
C GLU A 376 -6.97 -21.31 13.75
N ALA A 377 -6.33 -20.65 12.78
CA ALA A 377 -6.34 -19.20 12.60
C ALA A 377 -7.77 -18.64 12.53
N PRO A 378 -8.13 -17.65 13.38
CA PRO A 378 -9.50 -17.15 13.45
C PRO A 378 -9.90 -16.41 12.17
N SER A 379 -11.20 -16.35 11.91
CA SER A 379 -11.78 -15.73 10.71
C SER A 379 -11.46 -14.23 10.54
N SER A 380 -11.04 -13.57 11.63
CA SER A 380 -10.57 -12.19 11.71
C SER A 380 -9.10 -12.01 11.30
N LEU A 381 -8.29 -13.07 11.31
CA LEU A 381 -6.86 -12.99 10.98
C LEU A 381 -6.65 -12.97 9.45
N ALA A 382 -6.02 -11.91 8.95
CA ALA A 382 -5.74 -11.71 7.55
C ALA A 382 -4.46 -10.90 7.30
N LEU A 383 -3.78 -11.15 6.19
CA LEU A 383 -2.72 -10.27 5.69
C LEU A 383 -3.34 -9.03 5.02
N ARG A 384 -2.76 -7.85 5.23
CA ARG A 384 -3.03 -6.64 4.43
C ARG A 384 -2.04 -6.61 3.27
N LEU A 385 -2.55 -6.61 2.04
CA LEU A 385 -1.75 -6.51 0.81
C LEU A 385 -2.09 -5.20 0.09
N SER A 386 -1.06 -4.43 -0.28
CA SER A 386 -1.22 -3.13 -0.95
C SER A 386 -0.70 -3.16 -2.39
N ALA A 387 -1.42 -2.53 -3.31
CA ALA A 387 -1.15 -2.51 -4.74
C ALA A 387 0.24 -1.96 -5.07
N ASN A 388 0.68 -0.89 -4.41
CA ASN A 388 1.98 -0.26 -4.67
C ASN A 388 3.16 -1.15 -4.25
N SER A 389 2.94 -2.13 -3.37
CA SER A 389 3.95 -3.10 -2.91
C SER A 389 3.62 -4.56 -3.29
N THR A 390 2.75 -4.76 -4.28
CA THR A 390 2.34 -6.07 -4.82
C THR A 390 2.51 -6.11 -6.35
N ARG A 391 3.15 -7.14 -6.91
CA ARG A 391 3.28 -7.34 -8.37
C ARG A 391 3.03 -8.81 -8.73
N LEU A 392 2.73 -9.10 -10.00
CA LEU A 392 2.65 -10.49 -10.48
C LEU A 392 4.05 -11.12 -10.46
N ALA A 393 4.19 -12.28 -9.81
CA ALA A 393 5.40 -13.09 -9.86
C ALA A 393 5.40 -14.03 -11.09
N ARG A 394 6.57 -14.48 -11.51
CA ARG A 394 6.71 -15.45 -12.60
C ARG A 394 6.05 -16.79 -12.24
N TRP A 395 5.54 -17.49 -13.26
CA TRP A 395 4.89 -18.79 -13.11
C TRP A 395 5.80 -19.84 -12.46
N ASP A 396 7.10 -19.78 -12.73
CA ASP A 396 8.14 -20.70 -12.24
C ASP A 396 8.71 -20.31 -10.85
N ALA A 397 8.31 -19.17 -10.27
CA ALA A 397 8.82 -18.71 -8.99
C ALA A 397 8.39 -19.63 -7.81
N HIS A 398 9.29 -19.84 -6.86
CA HIS A 398 9.00 -20.57 -5.63
C HIS A 398 8.07 -19.77 -4.71
N LEU A 399 7.16 -20.44 -4.02
CA LEU A 399 6.29 -19.85 -3.01
C LEU A 399 7.00 -19.78 -1.64
N GLY A 400 6.55 -18.90 -0.76
CA GLY A 400 7.16 -18.63 0.55
C GLY A 400 8.05 -17.38 0.53
N TYR A 401 9.12 -17.37 1.34
CA TYR A 401 10.06 -16.24 1.35
C TYR A 401 10.80 -16.10 0.01
N PHE A 402 10.92 -14.87 -0.48
CA PHE A 402 11.80 -14.56 -1.61
C PHE A 402 13.27 -14.56 -1.16
N ARG A 403 14.19 -14.82 -2.09
CA ARG A 403 15.63 -14.95 -1.80
C ARG A 403 16.26 -13.64 -1.33
N ASP A 404 15.80 -12.52 -1.86
CA ASP A 404 16.21 -11.19 -1.42
C ASP A 404 15.13 -10.63 -0.47
N PRO A 405 15.44 -10.35 0.81
CA PRO A 405 14.45 -9.81 1.75
C PRO A 405 14.16 -8.32 1.52
N ARG A 406 14.94 -7.61 0.69
CA ARG A 406 14.79 -6.18 0.43
C ARG A 406 13.53 -5.87 -0.39
N PRO A 407 12.94 -4.67 -0.24
CA PRO A 407 11.86 -4.22 -1.12
C PRO A 407 12.36 -4.10 -2.57
N PHE A 408 11.57 -4.62 -3.51
CA PHE A 408 11.81 -4.44 -4.94
C PHE A 408 11.39 -3.02 -5.38
N PRO A 409 12.17 -2.33 -6.24
CA PRO A 409 11.78 -1.03 -6.77
C PRO A 409 10.57 -1.16 -7.69
N VAL A 410 9.67 -0.17 -7.64
CA VAL A 410 8.56 -0.02 -8.59
C VAL A 410 8.65 1.32 -9.34
N PRO A 411 8.32 1.36 -10.65
CA PRO A 411 8.37 2.61 -11.41
C PRO A 411 7.22 3.54 -11.01
N LEU A 412 7.49 4.86 -10.92
CA LEU A 412 6.50 5.87 -10.50
C LEU A 412 5.22 5.87 -11.35
N SER A 413 5.32 5.53 -12.64
CA SER A 413 4.17 5.39 -13.56
C SER A 413 3.24 4.21 -13.26
N SER A 414 3.60 3.34 -12.31
CA SER A 414 2.80 2.17 -11.88
C SER A 414 2.15 2.32 -10.50
N LEU A 415 2.18 3.54 -9.93
CA LEU A 415 1.64 3.83 -8.61
C LEU A 415 0.17 4.24 -8.67
N PHE A 416 -0.61 3.79 -7.69
CA PHE A 416 -1.98 4.20 -7.44
C PHE A 416 -2.02 5.09 -6.20
N GLY A 417 -2.79 6.19 -6.23
CA GLY A 417 -2.88 7.13 -5.08
C GLY A 417 -3.49 6.50 -3.83
N ASP A 418 -4.34 5.49 -4.02
CA ASP A 418 -5.04 4.67 -3.03
C ASP A 418 -4.38 3.28 -2.83
N GLY A 419 -3.27 3.00 -3.50
CA GLY A 419 -2.59 1.68 -3.51
C GLY A 419 -1.69 1.38 -2.31
N GLY A 420 -1.86 2.08 -1.19
CA GLY A 420 -1.02 1.98 0.00
C GLY A 420 0.41 2.49 -0.16
N MET A 421 1.24 2.31 0.88
CA MET A 421 2.62 2.81 0.90
C MET A 421 3.53 2.12 -0.13
N VAL A 422 4.41 2.91 -0.74
CA VAL A 422 5.45 2.43 -1.66
C VAL A 422 6.72 2.13 -0.86
N ARG A 423 7.21 0.88 -0.89
CA ARG A 423 8.32 0.45 -0.03
C ARG A 423 9.71 0.64 -0.67
N CYS A 424 9.81 0.76 -2.00
CA CYS A 424 11.02 1.14 -2.73
C CYS A 424 10.68 1.73 -4.11
N VAL A 425 11.42 2.76 -4.52
CA VAL A 425 11.37 3.40 -5.83
C VAL A 425 12.80 3.76 -6.24
N ASP A 426 13.11 3.67 -7.53
CA ASP A 426 14.38 4.14 -8.08
C ASP A 426 14.15 5.47 -8.80
N LEU A 427 14.97 6.48 -8.52
CA LEU A 427 14.65 7.89 -8.75
C LEU A 427 15.85 8.72 -9.21
N VAL A 428 15.62 9.58 -10.20
CA VAL A 428 16.50 10.69 -10.58
C VAL A 428 15.93 12.00 -10.03
N VAL A 429 16.75 12.75 -9.28
CA VAL A 429 16.38 14.11 -8.83
C VAL A 429 16.50 15.08 -10.01
N LEU A 430 15.37 15.65 -10.45
CA LEU A 430 15.32 16.63 -11.53
C LEU A 430 15.57 18.06 -11.02
N ARG A 431 14.99 18.41 -9.86
CA ARG A 431 15.12 19.73 -9.23
C ARG A 431 14.86 19.63 -7.74
N SER A 432 15.81 20.09 -6.92
CA SER A 432 15.54 20.44 -5.53
C SER A 432 14.94 21.86 -5.46
N TYR A 433 13.91 22.06 -4.65
CA TYR A 433 13.38 23.40 -4.32
C TYR A 433 13.95 23.89 -2.97
N PRO A 434 13.89 25.20 -2.67
CA PRO A 434 14.22 25.72 -1.35
C PRO A 434 13.38 25.08 -0.23
N LEU A 435 13.84 25.24 1.01
CA LEU A 435 13.07 24.88 2.20
C LEU A 435 11.82 25.78 2.29
N GLN A 436 10.73 25.21 2.79
CA GLN A 436 9.51 25.92 3.13
C GLN A 436 9.07 25.52 4.54
N TRP A 437 8.46 26.45 5.26
CA TRP A 437 7.94 26.25 6.60
C TRP A 437 6.41 26.16 6.51
N MET A 438 5.83 25.09 7.04
CA MET A 438 4.39 24.87 7.08
C MET A 438 3.90 25.07 8.51
N GLU A 439 3.21 26.18 8.78
CA GLU A 439 2.48 26.36 10.03
C GLU A 439 1.08 25.77 9.91
N LYS A 440 0.71 24.89 10.85
CA LYS A 440 -0.66 24.40 11.02
C LYS A 440 -1.40 25.33 11.98
N LEU A 441 -2.45 25.98 11.49
CA LEU A 441 -3.28 26.88 12.29
C LEU A 441 -4.25 26.07 13.18
N PRO A 442 -4.73 26.63 14.31
CA PRO A 442 -5.78 26.02 15.14
C PRO A 442 -7.08 25.70 14.38
N SER A 443 -7.33 26.40 13.27
CA SER A 443 -8.45 26.15 12.34
C SER A 443 -8.26 24.93 11.42
N GLY A 444 -7.14 24.20 11.55
CA GLY A 444 -6.79 23.05 10.69
C GLY A 444 -6.20 23.42 9.32
N ALA A 445 -6.20 24.71 8.95
CA ALA A 445 -5.59 25.19 7.72
C ALA A 445 -4.06 25.25 7.81
N PHE A 446 -3.37 25.10 6.68
CA PHE A 446 -1.90 25.16 6.57
C PHE A 446 -1.44 26.44 5.88
N VAL A 447 -0.38 27.06 6.41
CA VAL A 447 0.27 28.26 5.83
C VAL A 447 1.71 27.94 5.46
N PHE A 448 2.05 28.06 4.18
CA PHE A 448 3.41 27.85 3.67
C PHE A 448 4.19 29.18 3.57
N ARG A 449 5.39 29.23 4.16
CA ARG A 449 6.31 30.36 4.13
C ARG A 449 7.69 29.94 3.60
N ASN A 450 8.44 30.90 3.04
CA ASN A 450 9.89 30.73 2.82
C ASN A 450 10.66 31.16 4.09
N ASP A 451 11.97 30.88 4.16
CA ASP A 451 12.80 31.15 5.35
C ASP A 451 12.70 32.61 5.84
N ARG A 452 12.60 33.57 4.93
CA ARG A 452 12.48 35.01 5.25
C ARG A 452 11.11 35.36 5.84
N ALA A 453 10.05 34.86 5.22
CA ALA A 453 8.68 35.08 5.67
C ALA A 453 8.42 34.39 7.02
N GLU A 454 9.03 33.22 7.26
CA GLU A 454 8.96 32.56 8.57
C GLU A 454 9.77 33.30 9.63
N ALA A 455 11.03 33.68 9.36
CA ALA A 455 11.82 34.46 10.31
C ALA A 455 11.14 35.78 10.72
N ARG A 456 10.42 36.42 9.79
CA ARG A 456 9.66 37.66 10.01
C ARG A 456 8.41 37.46 10.85
N GLU A 457 7.63 36.39 10.64
CA GLU A 457 6.46 36.09 11.47
C GLU A 457 6.89 35.52 12.84
N ALA A 458 7.98 34.76 12.92
CA ALA A 458 8.59 34.31 14.17
C ALA A 458 9.03 35.51 15.04
N GLN A 459 9.71 36.51 14.47
CA GLN A 459 10.04 37.75 15.16
C GLN A 459 8.76 38.48 15.59
N ARG A 460 7.82 38.74 14.68
CA ARG A 460 6.54 39.41 14.99
C ARG A 460 5.76 38.74 16.13
N LYS A 461 5.82 37.40 16.23
CA LYS A 461 5.21 36.63 17.32
C LYS A 461 5.97 36.77 18.63
N ALA A 462 7.30 36.78 18.61
CA ALA A 462 8.13 37.07 19.79
C ALA A 462 7.86 38.51 20.30
N ASP A 463 7.96 39.52 19.43
CA ASP A 463 7.65 40.93 19.73
C ASP A 463 6.23 41.08 20.33
N GLY A 464 5.27 40.27 19.88
CA GLY A 464 3.89 40.27 20.37
C GLY A 464 3.71 39.56 21.71
N GLN A 465 4.47 38.50 21.97
CA GLN A 465 4.50 37.81 23.27
C GLN A 465 5.19 38.67 24.34
N GLU A 466 6.30 39.32 24.00
CA GLU A 466 7.03 40.25 24.86
C GLU A 466 6.14 41.40 25.34
N ARG A 467 5.53 42.14 24.41
CA ARG A 467 4.56 43.22 24.75
C ARG A 467 3.37 42.74 25.56
N SER A 468 2.92 41.51 25.35
CA SER A 468 1.82 40.92 26.14
C SER A 468 2.24 40.62 27.57
N LEU A 469 3.50 40.20 27.77
CA LEU A 469 4.11 39.99 29.08
C LEU A 469 4.38 41.32 29.81
N GLU A 470 4.91 42.33 29.11
CA GLU A 470 5.11 43.70 29.64
C GLU A 470 3.77 44.33 30.09
N ALA A 471 2.74 44.24 29.25
CA ALA A 471 1.41 44.77 29.54
C ALA A 471 0.68 44.00 30.66
N LEU A 472 1.07 42.74 30.94
CA LEU A 472 0.60 41.99 32.10
C LEU A 472 1.39 42.38 33.36
N TYR A 473 2.71 42.55 33.27
CA TYR A 473 3.56 42.99 34.37
C TYR A 473 3.13 44.38 34.90
N SER A 474 2.96 45.35 34.00
CA SER A 474 2.54 46.71 34.36
C SER A 474 1.16 46.75 35.03
N LYS A 475 0.24 45.86 34.63
CA LYS A 475 -1.08 45.72 35.29
C LYS A 475 -0.98 45.15 36.70
N LEU A 476 -0.11 44.17 36.92
CA LEU A 476 0.14 43.61 38.26
C LEU A 476 0.83 44.64 39.17
N GLU A 477 1.75 45.43 38.64
CA GLU A 477 2.39 46.53 39.37
C GLU A 477 1.39 47.64 39.73
N GLU A 478 0.56 48.08 38.78
CA GLU A 478 -0.55 49.00 39.03
C GLU A 478 -1.55 48.48 40.08
N GLN A 479 -1.84 47.18 40.09
CA GLN A 479 -2.72 46.56 41.10
C GLN A 479 -2.05 46.55 42.47
N PHE A 480 -0.80 46.11 42.55
CA PHE A 480 -0.04 46.06 43.80
C PHE A 480 0.11 47.45 44.44
N ASP A 481 0.36 48.50 43.65
CA ASP A 481 0.47 49.86 44.17
C ASP A 481 -0.90 50.47 44.56
N LYS A 482 -2.02 50.01 43.98
CA LYS A 482 -3.37 50.35 44.45
C LYS A 482 -3.74 49.63 45.75
N ASP A 483 -3.37 48.36 45.89
CA ASP A 483 -3.61 47.59 47.12
C ASP A 483 -2.78 48.11 48.30
N ASN A 484 -1.55 48.57 48.08
CA ASN A 484 -0.70 49.18 49.11
C ASN A 484 -1.11 50.63 49.47
N LEU A 485 -2.01 51.27 48.71
CA LEU A 485 -2.67 52.53 49.11
C LEU A 485 -3.84 52.30 50.09
N GLY A 486 -4.06 51.06 50.54
CA GLY A 486 -5.08 50.65 51.50
C GLY A 486 -4.89 51.22 52.92
N TYR A 487 -5.36 52.45 53.13
CA TYR A 487 -5.57 53.13 54.42
C TYR A 487 -4.34 53.30 55.34
N PRO A 488 -3.82 54.53 55.55
CA PRO A 488 -2.89 54.76 56.65
C PRO A 488 -3.56 54.43 57.97
N SER A 489 -2.99 53.47 58.72
CA SER A 489 -3.52 53.08 60.03
C SER A 489 -3.41 54.28 60.98
N HIS A 490 -4.55 54.89 61.32
CA HIS A 490 -4.62 56.07 62.19
C HIS A 490 -4.30 55.78 63.67
N ARG A 491 -3.12 55.20 63.94
CA ARG A 491 -2.46 55.30 65.24
C ARG A 491 -1.71 56.63 65.28
N CYS A 492 -2.43 57.69 65.62
CA CYS A 492 -1.82 58.97 65.96
C CYS A 492 -1.00 58.80 67.26
N LEU A 493 0.26 58.38 67.12
CA LEU A 493 1.26 58.42 68.18
C LEU A 493 1.62 59.87 68.46
N GLY A 494 0.74 60.54 69.22
CA GLY A 494 1.11 61.76 69.93
C GLY A 494 2.27 61.50 70.89
N PHE A 495 2.81 62.60 71.43
CA PHE A 495 4.12 62.72 72.08
C PHE A 495 5.30 62.86 71.11
N ARG A 496 6.31 63.61 71.56
CA ARG A 496 7.55 63.89 70.82
C ARG A 496 8.37 62.59 70.74
N LEU A 497 8.26 61.86 69.63
CA LEU A 497 9.08 60.69 69.36
C LEU A 497 10.56 61.04 69.50
N HIS A 498 11.23 60.39 70.45
CA HIS A 498 12.66 60.55 70.65
C HIS A 498 13.35 59.70 69.58
N ILE A 499 13.59 60.26 68.39
CA ILE A 499 14.11 59.53 67.21
C ILE A 499 15.39 58.73 67.55
N LYS A 500 16.21 59.21 68.49
CA LYS A 500 17.41 58.54 69.01
C LYS A 500 17.17 57.26 69.83
N ALA A 501 15.92 56.93 70.17
CA ALA A 501 15.53 55.76 70.95
C ALA A 501 15.00 54.60 70.08
N LEU A 502 14.52 54.88 68.86
CA LEU A 502 14.06 53.86 67.92
C LEU A 502 15.28 53.13 67.32
N GLN A 503 15.38 51.82 67.51
CA GLN A 503 16.49 51.00 67.01
C GLN A 503 16.07 50.04 65.90
N ASP A 504 14.77 49.76 65.77
CA ASP A 504 14.24 48.85 64.74
C ASP A 504 13.95 49.55 63.41
N GLY A 505 14.24 48.87 62.30
CA GLY A 505 14.06 49.39 60.95
C GLY A 505 12.59 49.62 60.56
N SER A 506 11.64 48.88 61.13
CA SER A 506 10.21 49.05 60.84
C SER A 506 9.60 50.25 61.56
N GLU A 507 9.92 50.43 62.85
CA GLU A 507 9.52 51.61 63.62
C GLU A 507 10.07 52.91 63.01
N LEU A 508 11.31 52.88 62.54
CA LEU A 508 11.94 54.00 61.82
C LEU A 508 11.24 54.30 60.48
N TYR A 509 10.83 53.27 59.74
CA TYR A 509 10.12 53.43 58.47
C TYR A 509 8.70 53.97 58.64
N GLU A 510 7.94 53.47 59.63
CA GLU A 510 6.63 54.04 59.99
C GLU A 510 6.75 55.49 60.49
N ALA A 511 7.77 55.80 61.30
CA ALA A 511 8.04 57.17 61.76
C ALA A 511 8.36 58.13 60.60
N MET A 512 9.02 57.66 59.54
CA MET A 512 9.21 58.46 58.32
C MET A 512 7.90 58.70 57.58
N LEU A 513 7.08 57.66 57.35
CA LEU A 513 5.80 57.78 56.66
C LEU A 513 4.79 58.67 57.41
N ALA A 514 4.86 58.69 58.74
CA ALA A 514 4.03 59.55 59.58
C ALA A 514 4.55 61.00 59.73
N SER A 515 5.73 61.32 59.19
CA SER A 515 6.36 62.64 59.35
C SER A 515 6.01 63.63 58.24
N SER A 516 5.86 64.91 58.60
CA SER A 516 5.63 66.00 57.62
C SER A 516 6.87 66.37 56.80
N ASP A 517 8.06 66.00 57.26
CA ASP A 517 9.33 66.18 56.56
C ASP A 517 10.23 64.93 56.78
N PRO A 518 10.12 63.93 55.89
CA PRO A 518 10.94 62.72 56.00
C PRO A 518 12.43 62.97 55.77
N ALA A 519 12.82 64.02 55.03
CA ALA A 519 14.22 64.32 54.75
C ALA A 519 14.92 64.87 56.00
N TYR A 520 14.24 65.73 56.76
CA TYR A 520 14.70 66.17 58.08
C TYR A 520 14.82 64.97 59.05
N VAL A 521 13.83 64.08 59.08
CA VAL A 521 13.88 62.86 59.92
C VAL A 521 15.06 61.96 59.55
N GLU A 522 15.29 61.68 58.27
CA GLU A 522 16.41 60.84 57.81
C GLU A 522 17.77 61.48 58.14
N SER A 523 17.89 62.82 58.11
CA SER A 523 19.09 63.55 58.56
C SER A 523 19.33 63.52 60.08
N CYS A 524 18.33 63.16 60.88
CA CYS A 524 18.43 63.06 62.34
C CYS A 524 18.84 61.66 62.83
N LEU A 525 18.99 60.68 61.94
CA LEU A 525 19.36 59.30 62.28
C LEU A 525 20.88 59.15 62.50
N SER A 526 21.26 58.30 63.45
CA SER A 526 22.64 57.81 63.53
C SER A 526 22.91 56.77 62.43
N GLU A 527 24.18 56.55 62.06
CA GLU A 527 24.55 55.54 61.04
C GLU A 527 23.94 54.16 61.30
N GLN A 528 23.88 53.72 62.57
CA GLN A 528 23.33 52.41 62.91
C GLN A 528 21.83 52.32 62.64
N GLN A 529 21.08 53.38 62.96
CA GLN A 529 19.65 53.49 62.66
C GLN A 529 19.39 53.64 61.15
N LEU A 530 20.23 54.40 60.45
CA LEU A 530 20.15 54.58 59.00
C LEU A 530 20.42 53.26 58.26
N ARG A 531 21.37 52.43 58.74
CA ARG A 531 21.59 51.06 58.24
C ARG A 531 20.38 50.16 58.48
N ALA A 532 19.82 50.13 59.71
CA ALA A 532 18.62 49.33 60.01
C ALA A 532 17.40 49.74 59.16
N LEU A 533 17.22 51.05 58.92
CA LEU A 533 16.20 51.58 58.00
C LEU A 533 16.47 51.16 56.54
N GLN A 534 17.72 51.20 56.08
CA GLN A 534 18.09 50.77 54.73
C GLN A 534 17.91 49.26 54.52
N GLU A 535 18.29 48.44 55.50
CA GLU A 535 18.05 46.99 55.53
C GLU A 535 16.54 46.70 55.50
N TYR A 536 15.72 47.42 56.27
CA TYR A 536 14.26 47.26 56.23
C TYR A 536 13.65 47.73 54.90
N ARG A 537 14.11 48.85 54.33
CA ARG A 537 13.73 49.30 52.97
C ARG A 537 14.09 48.25 51.91
N GLN A 538 15.24 47.58 52.03
CA GLN A 538 15.64 46.47 51.15
C GLN A 538 14.74 45.24 51.34
N ILE A 539 14.44 44.85 52.58
CA ILE A 539 13.51 43.74 52.89
C ILE A 539 12.11 44.02 52.32
N LEU A 540 11.61 45.26 52.40
CA LEU A 540 10.33 45.65 51.77
C LEU A 540 10.40 45.60 50.24
N ALA A 541 11.48 46.10 49.63
CA ALA A 541 11.68 46.04 48.18
C ALA A 541 11.78 44.59 47.67
N ASP A 542 12.49 43.72 48.38
CA ASP A 542 12.59 42.30 48.06
C ASP A 542 11.28 41.55 48.30
N ARG A 543 10.50 41.94 49.30
CA ARG A 543 9.14 41.42 49.53
C ARG A 543 8.20 41.83 48.39
N ARG A 544 8.16 43.11 47.99
CA ARG A 544 7.43 43.59 46.79
C ARG A 544 7.85 42.83 45.54
N ARG A 545 9.16 42.73 45.29
CA ARG A 545 9.73 41.99 44.14
C ARG A 545 9.32 40.51 44.13
N SER A 546 9.38 39.86 45.28
CA SER A 546 9.01 38.44 45.43
C SER A 546 7.49 38.22 45.28
N GLN A 547 6.66 39.13 45.79
CA GLN A 547 5.21 39.08 45.64
C GLN A 547 4.80 39.31 44.18
N LEU A 548 5.30 40.37 43.52
CA LEU A 548 5.05 40.61 42.10
C LEU A 548 5.53 39.44 41.22
N GLN A 549 6.69 38.85 41.51
CA GLN A 549 7.15 37.65 40.79
C GLN A 549 6.28 36.41 41.07
N ALA A 550 5.72 36.26 42.27
CA ALA A 550 4.81 35.18 42.61
C ALA A 550 3.44 35.35 41.93
N GLU A 551 2.86 36.56 41.92
CA GLU A 551 1.61 36.83 41.20
C GLU A 551 1.79 36.73 39.69
N LEU A 552 2.92 37.19 39.13
CA LEU A 552 3.27 36.96 37.72
C LEU A 552 3.30 35.47 37.37
N ARG A 553 3.93 34.64 38.22
CA ARG A 553 3.95 33.17 38.03
C ARG A 553 2.55 32.57 38.14
N ARG A 554 1.71 33.03 39.08
CA ARG A 554 0.31 32.58 39.19
C ARG A 554 -0.49 32.96 37.95
N ALA A 555 -0.42 34.21 37.51
CA ALA A 555 -1.10 34.71 36.30
C ALA A 555 -0.71 33.91 35.05
N LEU A 556 0.59 33.63 34.87
CA LEU A 556 1.09 32.79 33.78
C LEU A 556 0.65 31.32 33.88
N SER A 557 0.27 30.84 35.07
CA SER A 557 -0.26 29.48 35.29
C SER A 557 -1.79 29.40 35.27
N SER A 558 -2.51 30.51 35.50
CA SER A 558 -3.97 30.59 35.42
C SER A 558 -4.47 30.94 34.01
N ILE A 559 -3.59 31.39 33.12
CA ILE A 559 -3.82 31.40 31.69
C ILE A 559 -3.66 29.94 31.19
N GLU A 560 -4.75 29.17 31.18
CA GLU A 560 -4.76 27.79 30.67
C GLU A 560 -4.36 27.73 29.17
N GLU A 561 -4.65 28.78 28.41
CA GLU A 561 -4.08 29.03 27.08
C GLU A 561 -2.64 29.58 27.15
N VAL A 562 -1.72 28.81 27.74
CA VAL A 562 -0.28 29.04 27.52
C VAL A 562 -0.07 29.09 26.00
N PRO A 563 0.44 30.21 25.42
CA PRO A 563 0.44 30.38 23.96
C PRO A 563 1.19 29.24 23.28
N THR A 564 0.44 28.34 22.65
CA THR A 564 0.99 27.07 22.18
C THR A 564 2.11 27.32 21.19
N ALA A 565 3.23 26.62 21.37
CA ALA A 565 4.35 26.71 20.45
C ALA A 565 3.84 26.38 19.04
N ARG A 566 4.00 27.33 18.11
CA ARG A 566 3.42 27.24 16.76
C ARG A 566 3.83 25.92 16.12
N ASP A 567 2.86 25.16 15.63
CA ASP A 567 3.08 23.89 14.93
C ASP A 567 3.64 24.18 13.53
N VAL A 568 4.93 24.51 13.47
CA VAL A 568 5.66 24.85 12.23
C VAL A 568 6.63 23.73 11.87
N THR A 569 6.30 22.99 10.81
CA THR A 569 7.12 21.89 10.27
C THR A 569 7.91 22.36 9.04
N PRO A 570 9.24 22.21 8.99
CA PRO A 570 10.03 22.44 7.78
C PRO A 570 9.81 21.31 6.75
N ILE A 571 9.62 21.71 5.49
CA ILE A 571 9.36 20.85 4.34
C ILE A 571 10.34 21.17 3.22
N TRP A 572 10.96 20.15 2.67
CA TRP A 572 11.78 20.22 1.46
C TRP A 572 11.05 19.52 0.31
N LYS A 573 10.68 20.29 -0.71
CA LYS A 573 10.02 19.77 -1.92
C LYS A 573 11.08 19.42 -2.96
N ILE A 574 10.99 18.26 -3.60
CA ILE A 574 11.93 17.78 -4.63
C ILE A 574 11.14 17.26 -5.84
N LEU A 575 11.45 17.73 -7.04
CA LEU A 575 10.95 17.16 -8.29
C LEU A 575 11.82 15.95 -8.66
N VAL A 576 11.20 14.79 -8.83
CA VAL A 576 11.85 13.52 -9.14
C VAL A 576 11.23 12.86 -10.37
N ALA A 577 12.04 12.10 -11.11
CA ALA A 577 11.60 11.19 -12.16
C ALA A 577 11.92 9.75 -11.77
N GLY A 578 11.08 8.79 -12.14
CA GLY A 578 11.42 7.37 -12.03
C GLY A 578 12.62 7.02 -12.91
N TYR A 579 13.58 6.28 -12.37
CA TYR A 579 14.66 5.70 -13.17
C TYR A 579 14.08 4.64 -14.12
N ALA A 580 14.39 4.73 -15.41
CA ALA A 580 13.84 3.90 -16.47
C ALA A 580 14.78 3.82 -17.67
N ASP A 581 14.71 2.71 -18.41
CA ASP A 581 15.54 2.49 -19.61
C ASP A 581 15.23 3.52 -20.72
N PRO A 582 16.23 3.87 -21.57
CA PRO A 582 16.05 4.84 -22.65
C PRO A 582 14.92 4.47 -23.62
N GLY A 583 13.83 5.24 -23.59
CA GLY A 583 12.68 5.09 -24.48
C GLY A 583 11.31 5.06 -23.78
N GLN A 584 11.25 4.85 -22.46
CA GLN A 584 10.02 5.06 -21.69
C GLN A 584 9.95 6.50 -21.18
N LEU A 585 8.75 7.11 -21.20
CA LEU A 585 8.51 8.38 -20.51
C LEU A 585 8.54 8.11 -18.99
N PRO A 586 9.51 8.67 -18.24
CA PRO A 586 9.58 8.42 -16.80
C PRO A 586 8.42 9.12 -16.10
N GLY A 587 7.77 8.44 -15.16
CA GLY A 587 6.78 9.08 -14.29
C GLY A 587 7.47 10.18 -13.48
N VAL A 588 6.95 11.41 -13.53
CA VAL A 588 7.47 12.56 -12.78
C VAL A 588 6.59 12.82 -11.56
N GLY A 589 7.20 12.98 -10.39
CA GLY A 589 6.52 13.24 -9.13
C GLY A 589 7.17 14.37 -8.32
N LYS A 590 6.47 14.81 -7.27
CA LYS A 590 7.02 15.69 -6.23
C LYS A 590 7.14 14.89 -4.94
N LEU A 591 8.37 14.72 -4.45
CA LEU A 591 8.65 14.17 -3.13
C LEU A 591 8.69 15.33 -2.13
N ASN A 592 7.92 15.21 -1.04
CA ASN A 592 7.94 16.16 0.08
C ASN A 592 8.63 15.47 1.26
N VAL A 593 9.77 15.99 1.70
CA VAL A 593 10.51 15.51 2.87
C VAL A 593 10.25 16.47 4.03
N PHE A 594 9.73 15.96 5.13
CA PHE A 594 9.40 16.73 6.34
C PHE A 594 10.51 16.53 7.38
N ASN A 595 10.74 17.53 8.25
CA ASN A 595 11.66 17.43 9.40
C ASN A 595 13.07 16.93 9.05
N LEU A 596 13.76 17.62 8.11
CA LEU A 596 15.18 17.35 7.90
C LEU A 596 16.00 17.69 9.15
N LEU A 597 16.79 16.72 9.60
CA LEU A 597 17.90 16.96 10.52
C LEU A 597 18.85 18.00 9.90
N SER A 598 19.19 19.03 10.67
CA SER A 598 19.52 20.33 10.10
C SER A 598 20.93 20.47 9.52
N ALA A 599 21.00 21.12 8.35
CA ALA A 599 22.20 21.78 7.84
C ALA A 599 21.93 23.29 7.78
N GLN A 600 22.89 24.11 8.24
CA GLN A 600 22.64 25.50 8.64
C GLN A 600 22.77 26.54 7.50
N ALA A 601 21.97 27.61 7.58
CA ALA A 601 22.22 28.92 6.98
C ALA A 601 21.42 30.01 7.77
N ALA A 602 21.85 31.28 7.76
CA ALA A 602 21.35 32.28 8.73
C ALA A 602 21.26 33.74 8.22
N LEU A 603 20.31 34.51 8.81
CA LEU A 603 20.23 35.98 8.97
C LEU A 603 20.10 36.84 7.67
N LEU A 604 19.61 38.09 7.67
CA LEU A 604 19.22 39.06 8.74
C LEU A 604 17.93 39.85 8.31
N HIS A 605 17.34 40.67 9.20
CA HIS A 605 15.97 41.28 9.22
C HIS A 605 15.57 42.23 8.02
N LEU A 606 14.37 42.86 7.85
CA LEU A 606 13.36 43.38 8.82
C LEU A 606 11.89 43.59 8.28
N LEU A 607 11.34 44.83 8.26
CA LEU A 607 9.90 45.27 8.23
C LEU A 607 9.62 46.24 7.02
N LEU A 608 8.44 46.67 6.47
CA LEU A 608 6.94 46.51 6.44
C LEU A 608 6.44 47.37 5.19
N LEU A 609 5.24 47.34 4.57
CA LEU A 609 3.99 46.57 4.74
C LEU A 609 3.26 46.12 3.40
N PRO A 610 2.21 46.75 2.80
CA PRO A 610 1.04 45.94 2.40
C PRO A 610 0.59 45.90 0.92
N SER A 611 0.02 44.74 0.57
CA SER A 611 -1.12 44.47 -0.34
C SER A 611 -1.10 44.83 -1.84
N ALA A 612 -1.06 43.78 -2.67
CA ALA A 612 -2.05 43.53 -3.73
C ALA A 612 -2.12 42.01 -3.98
N PRO A 613 -3.30 41.41 -4.27
CA PRO A 613 -3.48 39.94 -4.28
C PRO A 613 -2.71 39.21 -5.39
N MET A 614 -2.47 39.90 -6.51
CA MET A 614 -1.43 39.56 -7.48
C MET A 614 -0.65 40.84 -7.80
N GLN A 615 0.67 40.72 -7.94
CA GLN A 615 1.51 41.80 -8.46
C GLN A 615 2.18 41.33 -9.75
N ALA A 616 2.11 42.16 -10.78
CA ALA A 616 2.77 41.93 -12.06
C ALA A 616 4.07 42.74 -12.12
N VAL A 617 5.17 42.08 -12.46
CA VAL A 617 6.51 42.65 -12.56
C VAL A 617 6.97 42.47 -14.01
N TYR A 618 7.26 43.56 -14.71
CA TYR A 618 7.77 43.51 -16.07
C TYR A 618 9.29 43.37 -16.04
N LEU A 619 9.81 42.33 -16.69
CA LEU A 619 11.25 42.04 -16.79
C LEU A 619 11.69 42.22 -18.24
N GLY A 620 12.55 43.19 -18.51
CA GLY A 620 13.13 43.44 -19.84
C GLY A 620 14.53 42.83 -19.98
N ALA A 621 14.81 42.21 -21.14
CA ALA A 621 16.14 41.73 -21.51
C ALA A 621 16.85 42.70 -22.49
N PRO A 622 18.19 42.61 -22.68
CA PRO A 622 18.98 43.50 -23.55
C PRO A 622 18.69 43.44 -25.07
N LYS A 623 17.53 42.95 -25.49
CA LYS A 623 17.04 42.85 -26.87
C LYS A 623 15.59 43.36 -27.02
N GLU A 624 15.11 44.17 -26.07
CA GLU A 624 13.71 44.66 -26.02
C GLU A 624 12.67 43.53 -25.86
N GLU A 625 13.11 42.32 -25.50
CA GLU A 625 12.26 41.20 -25.12
C GLU A 625 11.74 41.40 -23.68
N PHE A 626 10.42 41.56 -23.52
CA PHE A 626 9.77 41.73 -22.22
C PHE A 626 9.02 40.46 -21.77
N VAL A 627 9.11 40.15 -20.48
CA VAL A 627 8.41 39.03 -19.82
C VAL A 627 7.58 39.58 -18.66
N VAL A 628 6.33 39.13 -18.54
CA VAL A 628 5.44 39.49 -17.41
C VAL A 628 5.54 38.43 -16.33
N LEU A 629 6.11 38.77 -15.19
CA LEU A 629 6.14 37.92 -14.00
C LEU A 629 4.93 38.23 -13.09
N ARG A 630 3.97 37.32 -12.99
CA ARG A 630 2.87 37.40 -12.00
C ARG A 630 3.29 36.71 -10.70
N VAL A 631 3.18 37.41 -9.57
CA VAL A 631 3.54 36.92 -8.23
C VAL A 631 2.29 36.61 -7.41
N TRP A 632 2.14 35.36 -6.96
CA TRP A 632 1.06 34.90 -6.09
C TRP A 632 1.15 35.54 -4.70
N GLY A 633 0.06 36.13 -4.21
CA GLY A 633 0.06 36.86 -2.93
C GLY A 633 0.91 38.14 -2.91
N GLY A 634 1.38 38.57 -4.07
CA GLY A 634 2.28 39.71 -4.24
C GLY A 634 3.70 39.48 -3.68
N LEU A 635 4.56 40.49 -3.89
CA LEU A 635 5.95 40.47 -3.45
C LEU A 635 6.10 40.43 -1.92
N ALA A 636 5.04 40.82 -1.19
CA ALA A 636 5.00 40.79 0.28
C ALA A 636 5.08 39.37 0.84
N GLN A 637 4.27 38.44 0.33
CA GLN A 637 4.23 37.05 0.79
C GLN A 637 5.54 36.30 0.53
N HIS A 638 6.28 36.68 -0.51
CA HIS A 638 7.61 36.16 -0.82
C HIS A 638 8.78 36.87 -0.10
N ALA A 639 8.51 37.92 0.69
CA ALA A 639 9.53 38.80 1.28
C ALA A 639 10.53 39.36 0.23
N ALA A 640 9.98 39.81 -0.91
CA ALA A 640 10.71 40.23 -2.11
C ALA A 640 10.51 41.72 -2.47
N GLN A 641 9.62 42.46 -1.80
CA GLN A 641 9.33 43.88 -2.06
C GLN A 641 10.59 44.76 -2.11
N GLU A 642 11.54 44.52 -1.21
CA GLU A 642 12.78 45.30 -1.13
C GLU A 642 13.79 44.95 -2.23
N LEU A 643 13.68 43.77 -2.85
CA LEU A 643 14.55 43.32 -3.94
C LEU A 643 14.05 43.79 -5.31
N VAL A 644 12.73 43.77 -5.51
CA VAL A 644 12.11 44.03 -6.82
C VAL A 644 11.75 45.50 -6.94
N ARG A 645 12.71 46.30 -7.41
CA ARG A 645 12.56 47.74 -7.67
C ARG A 645 12.83 48.06 -9.15
N PRO A 646 12.28 49.15 -9.72
CA PRO A 646 12.66 49.62 -11.04
C PRO A 646 14.18 49.78 -11.17
N GLY A 647 14.74 49.33 -12.30
CA GLY A 647 16.20 49.35 -12.56
C GLY A 647 17.03 48.30 -11.80
N ALA A 648 16.45 47.48 -10.91
CA ALA A 648 17.19 46.49 -10.14
C ALA A 648 17.48 45.20 -10.95
N LEU A 649 18.69 44.67 -10.81
CA LEU A 649 19.12 43.42 -11.46
C LEU A 649 18.62 42.19 -10.69
N LEU A 650 17.43 41.72 -11.06
CA LEU A 650 16.77 40.57 -10.44
C LEU A 650 17.18 39.23 -11.09
N ALA A 651 17.66 38.30 -10.27
CA ALA A 651 17.70 36.88 -10.59
C ALA A 651 16.51 36.17 -9.94
N ALA A 652 15.78 35.35 -10.70
CA ALA A 652 14.61 34.63 -10.24
C ALA A 652 14.67 33.14 -10.64
N SER A 653 14.26 32.27 -9.73
CA SER A 653 14.32 30.81 -9.88
C SER A 653 12.96 30.16 -9.63
N ASN A 654 12.78 28.95 -10.17
CA ASN A 654 11.58 28.11 -10.00
C ASN A 654 10.25 28.72 -10.52
N LEU A 655 10.34 29.73 -11.37
CA LEU A 655 9.20 30.30 -12.10
C LEU A 655 8.54 29.23 -12.98
N GLN A 656 7.21 29.31 -13.09
CA GLN A 656 6.39 28.44 -13.93
C GLN A 656 6.04 29.17 -15.23
N TRP A 657 6.07 28.47 -16.36
CA TRP A 657 5.68 29.05 -17.65
C TRP A 657 4.16 29.04 -17.81
N THR A 658 3.51 30.20 -17.75
CA THR A 658 2.09 30.36 -18.05
C THR A 658 1.95 30.67 -19.54
N GLY A 659 1.73 29.63 -20.34
CA GLY A 659 1.67 29.69 -21.80
C GLY A 659 0.40 30.33 -22.37
N GLU A 660 0.04 31.52 -21.89
CA GLU A 660 -1.07 32.33 -22.40
C GLU A 660 -0.77 32.76 -23.84
N ARG A 661 -1.43 32.13 -24.82
CA ARG A 661 -1.21 32.39 -26.26
C ARG A 661 -1.84 33.69 -26.78
N HIS A 662 -2.38 34.51 -25.87
CA HIS A 662 -3.19 35.70 -26.18
C HIS A 662 -2.73 36.96 -25.43
N SER A 663 -1.67 36.88 -24.61
CA SER A 663 -1.02 38.05 -24.04
C SER A 663 0.06 38.58 -24.99
N SER A 664 0.17 39.91 -25.12
CA SER A 664 1.16 40.57 -25.99
C SER A 664 2.62 40.29 -25.59
N PHE A 665 2.83 39.76 -24.38
CA PHE A 665 4.13 39.37 -23.83
C PHE A 665 4.03 37.97 -23.21
N PRO A 666 5.11 37.16 -23.25
CA PRO A 666 5.19 35.89 -22.54
C PRO A 666 5.06 36.09 -21.02
N ALA A 667 4.30 35.21 -20.37
CA ALA A 667 4.02 35.28 -18.93
C ALA A 667 4.72 34.17 -18.14
N LEU A 668 5.30 34.54 -17.00
CA LEU A 668 5.83 33.65 -15.97
C LEU A 668 5.04 33.82 -14.67
N PHE A 669 4.92 32.74 -13.91
CA PHE A 669 4.23 32.72 -12.62
C PHE A 669 5.18 32.33 -11.48
N ALA A 670 5.27 33.19 -10.48
CA ALA A 670 5.88 32.90 -9.19
C ALA A 670 4.79 32.45 -8.21
N GLY A 671 4.65 31.12 -8.07
CA GLY A 671 3.99 30.50 -6.91
C GLY A 671 4.98 30.19 -5.80
N GLU A 672 4.51 29.53 -4.72
CA GLU A 672 5.20 29.28 -3.44
C GLU A 672 6.70 28.91 -3.53
N ASN A 673 7.10 28.11 -4.53
CA ASN A 673 8.47 27.58 -4.68
C ASN A 673 9.44 28.57 -5.35
N ALA A 674 8.97 29.74 -5.80
CA ALA A 674 9.76 30.76 -6.46
C ALA A 674 10.71 31.47 -5.49
N SER A 675 11.92 31.75 -5.95
CA SER A 675 12.93 32.49 -5.17
C SER A 675 13.54 33.63 -5.97
N PHE A 676 13.94 34.68 -5.24
CA PHE A 676 14.38 35.96 -5.78
C PHE A 676 15.71 36.39 -5.14
N SER A 677 16.65 36.88 -5.92
CA SER A 677 17.93 37.39 -5.45
C SER A 677 18.44 38.54 -6.32
N LEU A 678 19.09 39.53 -5.69
CA LEU A 678 19.86 40.56 -6.39
C LEU A 678 21.29 40.11 -6.73
N GLY A 679 21.72 38.93 -6.26
CA GLY A 679 23.04 38.37 -6.50
C GLY A 679 22.98 36.84 -6.46
N PRO A 680 22.82 36.15 -7.61
CA PRO A 680 22.65 34.71 -7.64
C PRO A 680 23.94 33.98 -7.23
N LYS A 681 23.81 33.08 -6.25
CA LYS A 681 24.89 32.17 -5.84
C LYS A 681 25.00 30.97 -6.79
N GLU A 682 23.93 30.67 -7.52
CA GLU A 682 23.77 29.57 -8.46
C GLU A 682 24.68 29.73 -9.68
N VAL A 683 25.51 28.72 -9.97
CA VAL A 683 26.52 28.79 -11.06
C VAL A 683 25.89 29.09 -12.42
N HIS A 684 24.75 28.46 -12.74
CA HIS A 684 24.06 28.62 -14.02
C HIS A 684 23.46 30.02 -14.22
N LEU A 685 23.05 30.70 -13.15
CA LEU A 685 22.58 32.09 -13.21
C LEU A 685 23.74 33.09 -13.21
N ARG A 686 24.84 32.77 -12.53
CA ARG A 686 25.99 33.67 -12.34
C ARG A 686 26.62 34.13 -13.65
N GLU A 687 26.65 33.30 -14.69
CA GLU A 687 27.15 33.71 -16.01
C GLU A 687 26.20 34.66 -16.74
N ALA A 688 24.91 34.32 -16.80
CA ALA A 688 23.88 35.17 -17.42
C ALA A 688 23.77 36.53 -16.71
N TYR A 689 23.77 36.53 -15.38
CA TYR A 689 23.79 37.73 -14.55
C TYR A 689 25.03 38.59 -14.83
N ARG A 690 26.23 38.00 -14.90
CA ARG A 690 27.47 38.73 -15.27
C ARG A 690 27.43 39.32 -16.68
N LYS A 691 26.82 38.64 -17.66
CA LYS A 691 26.60 39.18 -19.01
C LYS A 691 25.65 40.38 -18.96
N LEU A 692 24.57 40.27 -18.19
CA LEU A 692 23.59 41.34 -18.00
C LEU A 692 24.21 42.57 -17.30
N CYS A 693 24.97 42.40 -16.21
CA CYS A 693 25.71 43.49 -15.55
C CYS A 693 26.62 44.27 -16.50
N LYS A 694 27.22 43.61 -17.50
CA LYS A 694 28.08 44.25 -18.50
C LYS A 694 27.29 45.02 -19.58
N ALA A 695 26.02 44.69 -19.80
CA ALA A 695 25.15 45.36 -20.76
C ALA A 695 24.42 46.58 -20.16
N VAL A 696 24.10 46.55 -18.85
CA VAL A 696 23.35 47.62 -18.15
C VAL A 696 23.88 49.04 -18.37
N PRO A 697 25.21 49.32 -18.39
CA PRO A 697 25.71 50.68 -18.63
C PRO A 697 25.25 51.31 -19.95
N VAL A 698 24.97 50.49 -20.97
CA VAL A 698 24.45 50.94 -22.28
C VAL A 698 22.94 51.23 -22.21
N ILE A 699 22.21 50.52 -21.34
CA ILE A 699 20.75 50.62 -21.22
C ILE A 699 20.33 51.91 -20.47
N TRP A 700 21.12 52.38 -19.49
CA TRP A 700 20.84 53.64 -18.77
C TRP A 700 20.86 54.89 -19.67
N GLN A 701 21.62 54.86 -20.78
CA GLN A 701 21.59 55.95 -21.77
C GLN A 701 20.25 56.03 -22.50
N ILE A 702 19.50 54.92 -22.61
CA ILE A 702 18.18 54.86 -23.26
C ILE A 702 17.07 55.27 -22.29
N SER A 703 17.12 54.85 -21.02
CA SER A 703 16.08 55.24 -20.03
C SER A 703 16.06 56.75 -19.76
N THR A 704 17.21 57.43 -19.88
CA THR A 704 17.30 58.89 -19.76
C THR A 704 16.49 59.62 -20.85
N ILE A 705 16.35 59.03 -22.04
CA ILE A 705 15.56 59.58 -23.15
C ILE A 705 14.05 59.34 -22.92
N LEU A 706 13.68 58.18 -22.37
CA LEU A 706 12.27 57.83 -22.15
C LEU A 706 11.60 58.66 -21.04
N CYS A 707 12.31 59.03 -19.98
CA CYS A 707 11.77 59.91 -18.93
C CYS A 707 11.48 61.35 -19.41
N GLN A 708 11.95 61.76 -20.60
CA GLN A 708 11.60 63.07 -21.17
C GLN A 708 10.24 63.08 -21.91
N LEU A 709 9.53 61.95 -21.95
CA LEU A 709 8.26 61.78 -22.68
C LEU A 709 7.03 61.60 -21.78
N GLU A 710 7.16 61.77 -20.45
CA GLU A 710 6.04 61.55 -19.51
C GLU A 710 5.07 62.74 -19.39
N GLU A 711 5.50 63.99 -19.60
CA GLU A 711 4.63 65.17 -19.43
C GLU A 711 3.43 65.27 -20.40
N PRO A 712 3.52 64.96 -21.71
CA PRO A 712 2.40 65.12 -22.65
C PRO A 712 1.18 64.23 -22.37
N LEU A 713 1.37 63.13 -21.64
CA LEU A 713 0.35 62.09 -21.43
C LEU A 713 -0.81 62.53 -20.50
N ASN A 714 -0.52 63.36 -19.49
CA ASN A 714 -1.52 63.75 -18.49
C ASN A 714 -2.55 64.79 -19.02
N ILE A 715 -2.25 65.50 -20.10
CA ILE A 715 -3.09 66.61 -20.59
C ILE A 715 -4.28 66.08 -21.42
N LEU A 716 -4.11 64.95 -22.13
CA LEU A 716 -5.08 64.44 -23.11
C LEU A 716 -6.13 63.46 -22.55
N GLN A 717 -6.05 63.08 -21.27
CA GLN A 717 -7.00 62.13 -20.66
C GLN A 717 -8.42 62.71 -20.43
N SER A 718 -8.61 64.02 -20.58
CA SER A 718 -9.85 64.71 -20.17
C SER A 718 -10.97 64.74 -21.23
N THR A 719 -10.73 64.28 -22.48
CA THR A 719 -11.66 64.53 -23.61
C THR A 719 -12.06 63.29 -24.42
N MET A 720 -13.22 62.73 -24.03
CA MET A 720 -14.18 61.94 -24.83
C MET A 720 -13.92 60.44 -25.12
N ASN A 721 -15.01 59.78 -25.54
CA ASN A 721 -15.29 58.35 -25.47
C ASN A 721 -15.58 57.73 -26.87
N ILE A 722 -15.80 56.40 -26.87
CA ILE A 722 -16.51 55.56 -27.87
C ILE A 722 -15.65 54.69 -28.83
N HIS A 723 -15.98 53.40 -28.78
CA HIS A 723 -15.59 52.22 -29.56
C HIS A 723 -15.43 52.37 -31.09
N THR A 724 -14.64 51.47 -31.71
CA THR A 724 -15.11 50.39 -32.64
C THR A 724 -13.95 49.45 -33.06
N PHE A 725 -14.25 48.18 -33.40
CA PHE A 725 -13.28 47.14 -33.85
C PHE A 725 -13.12 47.09 -35.39
N ILE A 726 -11.98 46.58 -35.88
CA ILE A 726 -11.82 45.92 -37.20
C ILE A 726 -10.60 44.96 -37.17
N PHE A 727 -10.64 43.90 -38.00
CA PHE A 727 -9.59 42.87 -38.20
C PHE A 727 -8.83 43.11 -39.52
N LEU A 728 -7.55 42.71 -39.61
CA LEU A 728 -6.85 42.53 -40.91
C LEU A 728 -5.66 41.52 -40.81
N PRO A 729 -5.35 40.73 -41.87
CA PRO A 729 -4.26 39.72 -41.85
C PRO A 729 -2.88 40.29 -42.28
N PRO A 730 -1.78 39.52 -42.14
CA PRO A 730 -0.41 40.02 -42.34
C PRO A 730 -0.03 40.14 -43.83
N ILE A 731 0.47 41.31 -44.24
CA ILE A 731 0.90 41.58 -45.63
C ILE A 731 2.28 42.26 -45.68
N MET A 732 3.19 41.59 -46.40
CA MET A 732 4.49 42.04 -46.95
C MET A 732 5.65 42.46 -46.03
N LYS A 733 6.85 42.16 -46.53
CA LYS A 733 8.15 42.62 -46.04
C LYS A 733 8.65 43.72 -46.98
N HIS A 734 9.21 44.82 -46.46
CA HIS A 734 10.14 45.67 -47.22
C HIS A 734 11.13 46.37 -46.26
N PRO A 735 12.40 46.64 -46.65
CA PRO A 735 13.42 47.02 -45.65
C PRO A 735 13.41 48.49 -45.22
N ASN A 736 12.84 49.40 -46.03
CA ASN A 736 13.02 50.85 -45.88
C ASN A 736 11.69 51.61 -45.67
N VAL A 737 10.86 51.16 -44.72
CA VAL A 737 9.70 51.94 -44.24
C VAL A 737 9.66 51.88 -42.71
N GLN A 738 9.90 53.00 -42.04
CA GLN A 738 9.72 53.11 -40.59
C GLN A 738 8.27 53.49 -40.28
N VAL A 739 7.44 52.48 -40.01
CA VAL A 739 6.07 52.70 -39.54
C VAL A 739 6.08 52.91 -38.03
N TRP A 740 5.78 54.13 -37.58
CA TRP A 740 5.63 54.45 -36.16
C TRP A 740 4.21 54.12 -35.69
N LEU A 741 4.03 52.93 -35.08
CA LEU A 741 2.77 52.46 -34.50
C LEU A 741 2.71 52.77 -32.99
N THR A 742 2.20 53.96 -32.64
CA THR A 742 1.96 54.34 -31.25
C THR A 742 0.68 53.68 -30.72
N VAL A 743 0.83 52.57 -30.01
CA VAL A 743 -0.28 51.91 -29.29
C VAL A 743 -0.34 52.43 -27.85
N MET A 744 -1.37 53.22 -27.53
CA MET A 744 -1.65 53.63 -26.15
C MET A 744 -2.76 52.75 -25.55
N LYS A 745 -2.58 52.35 -24.29
CA LYS A 745 -3.56 51.58 -23.52
C LYS A 745 -4.22 52.49 -22.49
N SER A 746 -5.55 52.46 -22.40
CA SER A 746 -6.28 53.03 -21.27
C SER A 746 -7.04 51.91 -20.57
N ASP A 747 -6.94 51.87 -19.23
CA ASP A 747 -7.68 50.96 -18.35
C ASP A 747 -8.54 51.80 -17.39
N GLU A 748 -9.78 52.12 -17.77
CA GLU A 748 -10.84 52.42 -16.80
C GLU A 748 -11.94 51.37 -16.92
N GLY A 749 -12.22 50.68 -15.81
CA GLY A 749 -13.29 49.68 -15.76
C GLY A 749 -13.04 48.41 -16.56
N THR A 750 -14.12 47.65 -16.80
CA THR A 750 -14.08 46.22 -17.16
C THR A 750 -14.07 45.92 -18.66
N SER A 751 -13.72 46.88 -19.53
CA SER A 751 -13.70 46.68 -20.98
C SER A 751 -12.71 47.59 -21.72
N THR A 752 -11.65 47.01 -22.30
CA THR A 752 -10.64 47.74 -23.09
C THR A 752 -11.05 47.87 -24.57
N HIS A 753 -10.87 49.06 -25.15
CA HIS A 753 -11.01 49.31 -26.59
C HIS A 753 -9.77 49.97 -27.17
N TYR A 754 -9.52 49.76 -28.47
CA TYR A 754 -8.38 50.31 -29.20
C TYR A 754 -8.86 51.28 -30.29
N LEU A 755 -8.31 52.49 -30.32
CA LEU A 755 -8.46 53.44 -31.42
C LEU A 755 -7.15 53.51 -32.20
N TRP A 756 -7.25 53.53 -33.53
CA TRP A 756 -6.10 53.53 -34.44
C TRP A 756 -6.04 54.84 -35.21
N TYR A 757 -4.92 55.54 -35.11
CA TYR A 757 -4.59 56.66 -36.00
C TYR A 757 -3.54 56.22 -37.02
N ILE A 758 -3.78 56.53 -38.30
CA ILE A 758 -2.80 56.34 -39.38
C ILE A 758 -2.41 57.73 -39.88
N ILE A 759 -1.16 58.14 -39.63
CA ILE A 759 -0.56 59.33 -40.23
C ILE A 759 0.46 58.84 -41.25
N PHE A 760 0.17 59.05 -42.53
CA PHE A 760 1.17 58.93 -43.59
C PHE A 760 1.91 60.25 -43.75
N ILE A 761 3.23 60.22 -43.60
CA ILE A 761 4.16 61.17 -44.22
C ILE A 761 5.20 60.33 -44.96
N ILE A 762 5.65 60.83 -46.12
CA ILE A 762 6.52 60.14 -47.09
C ILE A 762 7.98 60.19 -46.63
#